data_AF-A0A5P8FJC0-F1
#
_entry.id   AF-A0A5P8FJC0-F1
#
_cell.length_a   1.000
_cell.length_b   1.000
_cell.length_c   1.000
_cell.angle_alpha   90.00
_cell.angle_beta   90.00
_cell.angle_gamma   90.00
#
_symmetry.space_group_name_H-M   'P 1'
#
loop_
_entity.id
_entity.type
_entity.pdbx_description
1 polymer ?
#
loop_
_entity_poly.entity_id
_entity_poly.type
_entity_poly.pdbx_seq_one_letter_code
_entity_poly.pdbx_strand_id
1 'polypeptide(L)'
;MSTAGGTTARPSASPGAPGRPTRGTWGLRDRPGLVWLVLAATTALVHPFVPGSTWLMVHMVALGAMSHSVMVWSTHFATTLLKTAPDLDPRAAQGRRLLLLHAGAVLVLVGVPSALWPATVVGATLVVAAVAWHAVALWRRLRHALPGRFRVTVRSYLVAATCLPVGALLGTLLARGPDDEMHARLVVAHSLVNVLGWLGITVVATVVTLWPTMLRAPMDADAERRARTALPVLVGGLALAVTAALVGSRPLVAVGLLVYLAGLARSASSMAGPARARPTRHHAPASVAAGLLWLVAGVLAVAWRVATAPTWADAATGYDAVAAVFVIGFMLQVLLGALSHLVPSVIGGGPSVVRAGMREMDRWWVLRLVVVNGGLVLCLLPVPSGARVLCSVLVLLALVAFVPLLFRAIRACIAQRRAIAERTAKGEPPPSPSQGRAEVAAVLDAPVPVHQLGAGLAALALAVAAGPATAPVLGADVPAAASEQVAPTGVTRDVEVTATADMTFEPSRVDVDPGDRVVITVRSTDASTRHDLVFDDEHRSERIGEGESSTLDLGVVGSTREGFCSVTGHRLMGMTFTVAVRGEPAGGTQGSDGGGHTGHDDAAGAAAPGTAGSGGSPFALDPTARWSDGFEAADAVLPPLDDDRVHRVTLTVRETTAEVAPGVRATRWTFDDGSGRTGPGPVLHGRVGDRFVITLVNDGSMGHSVDLHAGELAPDRPMRTIAPGERLTYTFTATRAGMWMYHCSTMPMSTHIGAGMHGAVVIEPEDLTEVDRSYVLVASEMHLGAPDADGVRPVDAEAAAGDRPSLMTFNGAAFQYDAQPLPARVGERVRIWLLAAGPSRPTSFHVVGGQLDTTWLEGASTLDRRDAGAGGAQALGLLPAQGGFVETRFVQAGRYPFVSHVMADAERGAHGVFEVTDRR
;
A
#
# COMPACT_ATOMS: atom_id res chain seq x y z
N MET A 1 -69.65 51.58 34.72
CA MET A 1 -69.53 52.73 33.78
C MET A 1 -68.47 52.42 32.75
N SER A 2 -68.92 52.41 31.49
CA SER A 2 -68.25 52.65 30.19
C SER A 2 -66.91 52.03 29.77
N THR A 3 -66.99 51.49 28.57
CA THR A 3 -66.00 51.00 27.60
C THR A 3 -65.27 52.11 26.80
N ALA A 4 -64.08 51.80 26.28
CA ALA A 4 -63.45 52.15 24.97
C ALA A 4 -61.91 52.12 25.12
N GLY A 5 -61.05 51.54 24.28
CA GLY A 5 -61.09 51.30 22.84
C GLY A 5 -59.98 52.13 22.17
N GLY A 6 -58.75 51.59 22.05
CA GLY A 6 -57.60 52.32 21.49
C GLY A 6 -56.56 51.39 20.86
N THR A 7 -56.68 51.17 19.55
CA THR A 7 -55.81 50.43 18.66
C THR A 7 -54.50 51.20 18.41
N THR A 8 -53.34 50.59 18.66
CA THR A 8 -52.03 51.12 18.21
C THR A 8 -51.51 50.29 17.03
N ALA A 9 -51.34 50.97 15.90
CA ALA A 9 -50.87 50.43 14.64
C ALA A 9 -49.40 49.97 14.71
N ARG A 10 -49.10 48.83 14.09
CA ARG A 10 -47.73 48.37 13.83
C ARG A 10 -47.10 49.25 12.74
N PRO A 11 -45.81 49.61 12.85
CA PRO A 11 -45.12 50.32 11.77
C PRO A 11 -44.93 49.40 10.55
N SER A 12 -45.23 49.97 9.39
CA SER A 12 -45.06 49.38 8.06
C SER A 12 -43.59 49.03 7.79
N ALA A 13 -43.37 47.86 7.21
CA ALA A 13 -42.07 47.39 6.78
C ALA A 13 -41.58 48.19 5.56
N SER A 14 -40.41 48.81 5.64
CA SER A 14 -39.72 49.38 4.48
C SER A 14 -39.36 48.29 3.46
N PRO A 15 -39.59 48.52 2.15
CA PRO A 15 -39.15 47.61 1.10
C PRO A 15 -37.67 47.85 0.78
N GLY A 16 -36.89 46.78 0.63
CA GLY A 16 -35.59 46.83 -0.05
C GLY A 16 -34.35 46.96 0.83
N ALA A 17 -34.13 46.04 1.77
CA ALA A 17 -32.76 45.71 2.20
C ALA A 17 -32.25 44.52 1.36
N PRO A 18 -31.07 44.59 0.71
CA PRO A 18 -30.55 43.47 -0.05
C PRO A 18 -30.37 42.27 0.89
N GLY A 19 -30.98 41.14 0.50
CA GLY A 19 -30.98 39.92 1.29
C GLY A 19 -29.57 39.54 1.72
N ARG A 20 -29.38 39.31 3.03
CA ARG A 20 -28.15 38.70 3.55
C ARG A 20 -27.82 37.48 2.69
N PRO A 21 -26.58 37.34 2.18
CA PRO A 21 -26.23 36.25 1.29
C PRO A 21 -26.61 34.93 1.95
N THR A 22 -27.47 34.17 1.28
CA THR A 22 -27.85 32.83 1.70
C THR A 22 -26.57 32.01 1.88
N ARG A 23 -26.46 31.32 3.02
CA ARG A 23 -25.35 30.39 3.31
C ARG A 23 -25.49 29.17 2.38
N GLY A 24 -25.12 29.35 1.12
CA GLY A 24 -25.03 28.28 0.12
C GLY A 24 -23.89 27.31 0.43
N THR A 25 -23.97 26.11 -0.16
CA THR A 25 -22.93 25.08 -0.13
C THR A 25 -21.64 25.62 -0.74
N TRP A 26 -20.48 25.36 -0.13
CA TRP A 26 -19.18 25.80 -0.65
C TRP A 26 -18.31 24.57 -0.92
N GLY A 27 -18.30 24.12 -2.18
CA GLY A 27 -17.67 22.86 -2.58
C GLY A 27 -16.22 22.70 -2.14
N LEU A 28 -15.37 23.73 -2.31
CA LEU A 28 -13.96 23.69 -1.92
C LEU A 28 -13.73 23.66 -0.41
N ARG A 29 -14.71 24.05 0.41
CA ARG A 29 -14.66 23.91 1.87
C ARG A 29 -15.13 22.54 2.32
N ASP A 30 -16.24 22.10 1.74
CA ASP A 30 -17.04 20.99 2.27
C ASP A 30 -16.60 19.62 1.74
N ARG A 31 -16.00 19.53 0.55
CA ARG A 31 -15.70 18.24 -0.14
C ARG A 31 -14.27 17.72 0.03
N PRO A 32 -13.19 18.53 -0.10
CA PRO A 32 -11.83 17.98 -0.18
C PRO A 32 -11.41 17.18 1.07
N GLY A 33 -11.79 17.62 2.27
CA GLY A 33 -11.51 16.86 3.49
C GLY A 33 -12.13 15.46 3.49
N LEU A 34 -13.33 15.31 2.93
CA LEU A 34 -13.97 13.99 2.79
C LEU A 34 -13.24 13.14 1.74
N VAL A 35 -12.81 13.73 0.62
CA VAL A 35 -12.04 13.01 -0.41
C VAL A 35 -10.76 12.45 0.18
N TRP A 36 -10.01 13.23 0.96
CA TRP A 36 -8.81 12.74 1.64
C TRP A 36 -9.08 11.60 2.63
N LEU A 37 -10.18 11.66 3.38
CA LEU A 37 -10.56 10.59 4.30
C LEU A 37 -10.97 9.31 3.55
N VAL A 38 -11.66 9.43 2.42
CA VAL A 38 -12.00 8.29 1.56
C VAL A 38 -10.74 7.69 0.95
N LEU A 39 -9.82 8.50 0.44
CA LEU A 39 -8.54 8.01 -0.09
C LEU A 39 -7.73 7.27 0.98
N ALA A 40 -7.61 7.83 2.19
CA ALA A 40 -6.92 7.17 3.30
C ALA A 40 -7.57 5.83 3.67
N ALA A 41 -8.91 5.76 3.69
CA ALA A 41 -9.64 4.52 3.95
C ALA A 41 -9.44 3.49 2.83
N THR A 42 -9.47 3.92 1.57
CA THR A 42 -9.20 3.04 0.43
C THR A 42 -7.77 2.49 0.50
N THR A 43 -6.77 3.34 0.75
CA THR A 43 -5.38 2.91 0.94
C THR A 43 -5.24 1.93 2.10
N ALA A 44 -5.96 2.11 3.20
CA ALA A 44 -5.96 1.15 4.31
C ALA A 44 -6.51 -0.24 3.90
N LEU A 45 -7.51 -0.28 3.01
CA LEU A 45 -8.09 -1.54 2.53
C LEU A 45 -7.18 -2.28 1.55
N VAL A 46 -6.46 -1.55 0.69
CA VAL A 46 -5.54 -2.14 -0.31
C VAL A 46 -4.08 -2.12 0.14
N HIS A 47 -3.83 -1.84 1.42
CA HIS A 47 -2.48 -1.64 1.96
C HIS A 47 -1.49 -2.79 1.69
N PRO A 48 -1.89 -4.08 1.59
CA PRO A 48 -0.96 -5.16 1.25
C PRO A 48 -0.40 -5.05 -0.17
N PHE A 49 -1.11 -4.36 -1.06
CA PHE A 49 -0.75 -4.17 -2.46
C PHE A 49 -0.12 -2.80 -2.75
N VAL A 50 0.04 -1.96 -1.73
CA VAL A 50 0.55 -0.59 -1.87
C VAL A 50 1.85 -0.45 -1.05
N PRO A 51 3.02 -0.42 -1.70
CA PRO A 51 4.29 -0.15 -1.04
C PRO A 51 4.26 1.20 -0.31
N GLY A 52 4.81 1.25 0.90
CA GLY A 52 4.82 2.48 1.71
C GLY A 52 3.43 2.97 2.14
N SER A 53 2.43 2.09 2.19
CA SER A 53 1.04 2.42 2.56
C SER A 53 0.91 3.14 3.90
N THR A 54 1.72 2.80 4.90
CA THR A 54 1.76 3.52 6.20
C THR A 54 2.12 5.00 6.02
N TRP A 55 3.20 5.28 5.29
CA TRP A 55 3.62 6.65 4.98
C TRP A 55 2.51 7.41 4.22
N LEU A 56 1.90 6.75 3.24
CA LEU A 56 0.85 7.34 2.40
C LEU A 56 -0.39 7.69 3.24
N MET A 57 -0.86 6.76 4.07
CA MET A 57 -1.99 6.98 4.97
C MET A 57 -1.75 8.12 5.95
N VAL A 58 -0.56 8.17 6.57
CA VAL A 58 -0.17 9.25 7.50
C VAL A 58 -0.28 10.61 6.81
N HIS A 59 0.26 10.75 5.60
CA HIS A 59 0.28 12.02 4.89
C HIS A 59 -1.08 12.37 4.26
N MET A 60 -1.86 11.40 3.80
CA MET A 60 -3.25 11.63 3.37
C MET A 60 -4.11 12.19 4.51
N VAL A 61 -3.93 11.70 5.74
CA VAL A 61 -4.63 12.23 6.91
C VAL A 61 -4.04 13.57 7.37
N ALA A 62 -2.73 13.65 7.62
CA ALA A 62 -2.09 14.83 8.21
C ALA A 62 -1.95 16.00 7.21
N LEU A 63 -1.34 15.76 6.05
CA LEU A 63 -1.12 16.77 5.01
C LEU A 63 -2.41 17.02 4.19
N GLY A 64 -3.22 16.00 3.95
CA GLY A 64 -4.50 16.12 3.25
C GLY A 64 -5.64 16.60 4.15
N ALA A 65 -6.28 15.69 4.86
CA ALA A 65 -7.55 15.93 5.58
C ALA A 65 -7.42 16.96 6.72
N MET A 66 -6.39 16.82 7.56
CA MET A 66 -6.16 17.68 8.72
C MET A 66 -5.73 19.08 8.29
N SER A 67 -4.75 19.22 7.41
CA SER A 67 -4.29 20.55 6.97
C SER A 67 -5.38 21.30 6.20
N HIS A 68 -6.20 20.62 5.39
CA HIS A 68 -7.42 21.21 4.80
C HIS A 68 -8.35 21.76 5.88
N SER A 69 -8.61 20.96 6.92
CA SER A 69 -9.50 21.32 8.02
C SER A 69 -8.94 22.50 8.83
N VAL A 70 -7.64 22.52 9.10
CA VAL A 70 -6.96 23.65 9.76
C VAL A 70 -7.19 24.93 8.97
N MET A 71 -6.95 24.92 7.66
CA MET A 71 -7.06 26.13 6.81
C MET A 71 -8.50 26.66 6.73
N VAL A 72 -9.47 25.75 6.63
CA VAL A 72 -10.91 26.08 6.59
C VAL A 72 -11.39 26.63 7.95
N TRP A 73 -11.17 25.86 9.01
CA TRP A 73 -11.82 26.12 10.29
C TRP A 73 -11.13 27.21 11.08
N SER A 74 -9.81 27.38 10.99
CA SER A 74 -9.12 28.53 11.60
C SER A 74 -9.61 29.85 11.00
N THR A 75 -9.87 29.92 9.68
CA THR A 75 -10.48 31.08 9.03
C THR A 75 -11.88 31.34 9.59
N HIS A 76 -12.69 30.29 9.75
CA HIS A 76 -14.04 30.38 10.29
C HIS A 76 -14.05 30.87 11.75
N PHE A 77 -13.21 30.29 12.61
CA PHE A 77 -13.07 30.69 14.01
C PHE A 77 -12.49 32.09 14.14
N ALA A 78 -11.44 32.45 13.38
CA ALA A 78 -10.88 33.79 13.40
C ALA A 78 -11.94 34.84 13.03
N THR A 79 -12.74 34.59 11.99
CA THR A 79 -13.83 35.49 11.59
C THR A 79 -14.87 35.64 12.70
N THR A 80 -15.26 34.53 13.33
CA THR A 80 -16.30 34.51 14.37
C THR A 80 -15.83 35.16 15.68
N LEU A 81 -14.60 34.85 16.11
CA LEU A 81 -14.02 35.30 17.38
C LEU A 81 -13.59 36.78 17.33
N LEU A 82 -13.03 37.22 16.20
CA LEU A 82 -12.58 38.61 16.02
C LEU A 82 -13.70 39.53 15.52
N LYS A 83 -14.86 38.99 15.15
CA LYS A 83 -16.01 39.73 14.58
C LYS A 83 -15.63 40.62 13.39
N THR A 84 -14.68 40.17 12.58
CA THR A 84 -14.18 40.92 11.43
C THR A 84 -15.08 40.75 10.21
N ALA A 85 -15.07 41.73 9.32
CA ALA A 85 -15.87 41.68 8.11
C ALA A 85 -15.43 40.55 7.15
N PRO A 86 -16.37 39.97 6.36
CA PRO A 86 -16.07 38.82 5.49
C PRO A 86 -15.17 39.15 4.29
N ASP A 87 -15.17 40.40 3.85
CA ASP A 87 -14.44 40.96 2.71
C ASP A 87 -12.90 40.97 2.89
N LEU A 88 -12.39 40.92 4.12
CA LEU A 88 -10.95 40.89 4.41
C LEU A 88 -10.20 39.64 3.87
N ASP A 89 -10.91 38.53 3.64
CA ASP A 89 -10.37 37.34 2.96
C ASP A 89 -11.50 36.74 2.12
N PRO A 90 -11.71 37.20 0.88
CA PRO A 90 -12.82 36.79 0.04
C PRO A 90 -12.79 35.29 -0.28
N ARG A 91 -13.96 34.69 -0.54
CA ARG A 91 -14.08 33.24 -0.85
C ARG A 91 -13.18 32.79 -2.01
N ALA A 92 -12.99 33.63 -3.04
CA ALA A 92 -12.12 33.31 -4.17
C ALA A 92 -10.63 33.22 -3.78
N ALA A 93 -10.17 34.08 -2.87
CA ALA A 93 -8.82 34.01 -2.32
C ALA A 93 -8.63 32.76 -1.46
N GLN A 94 -9.61 32.44 -0.60
CA GLN A 94 -9.62 31.21 0.18
C GLN A 94 -9.59 29.96 -0.72
N GLY A 95 -10.39 29.94 -1.79
CA GLY A 95 -10.43 28.84 -2.75
C GLY A 95 -9.09 28.60 -3.44
N ARG A 96 -8.45 29.65 -3.97
CA ARG A 96 -7.12 29.55 -4.60
C ARG A 96 -6.06 29.02 -3.62
N ARG A 97 -6.10 29.49 -2.38
CA ARG A 97 -5.19 29.03 -1.32
C ARG A 97 -5.38 27.55 -0.98
N LEU A 98 -6.62 27.06 -0.95
CA LEU A 98 -6.91 25.64 -0.75
C LEU A 98 -6.47 24.78 -1.96
N LEU A 99 -6.70 25.26 -3.19
CA LEU A 99 -6.24 24.57 -4.39
C LEU A 99 -4.71 24.44 -4.41
N LEU A 100 -4.00 25.50 -4.03
CA LEU A 100 -2.54 25.49 -3.91
C LEU A 100 -2.05 24.45 -2.90
N LEU A 101 -2.70 24.36 -1.73
CA LEU A 101 -2.41 23.33 -0.73
C LEU A 101 -2.62 21.92 -1.31
N HIS A 102 -3.75 21.67 -1.97
CA HIS A 102 -4.09 20.34 -2.50
C HIS A 102 -3.16 19.92 -3.65
N ALA A 103 -2.84 20.85 -4.57
CA ALA A 103 -1.88 20.59 -5.64
C ALA A 103 -0.49 20.25 -5.07
N GLY A 104 -0.04 21.00 -4.06
CA GLY A 104 1.21 20.72 -3.38
C GLY A 104 1.21 19.38 -2.65
N ALA A 105 0.11 19.06 -1.94
CA ALA A 105 -0.04 17.78 -1.24
C ALA A 105 -0.02 16.59 -2.20
N VAL A 106 -0.72 16.67 -3.34
CA VAL A 106 -0.71 15.62 -4.38
C VAL A 106 0.70 15.44 -4.94
N LEU A 107 1.41 16.53 -5.26
CA LEU A 107 2.79 16.43 -5.76
C LEU A 107 3.75 15.80 -4.74
N VAL A 108 3.59 16.05 -3.44
CA VAL A 108 4.38 15.36 -2.40
C VAL A 108 4.00 13.89 -2.32
N LEU A 109 2.71 13.56 -2.31
CA LEU A 109 2.21 12.18 -2.22
C LEU A 109 2.56 11.33 -3.44
N VAL A 110 2.78 11.95 -4.60
CA VAL A 110 3.29 11.27 -5.81
C VAL A 110 4.82 11.27 -5.80
N GLY A 111 5.45 12.42 -5.52
CA GLY A 111 6.89 12.62 -5.65
C GLY A 111 7.73 11.78 -4.70
N VAL A 112 7.28 11.55 -3.47
CA VAL A 112 8.04 10.74 -2.49
C VAL A 112 7.99 9.25 -2.85
N PRO A 113 6.82 8.60 -3.05
CA PRO A 113 6.79 7.17 -3.39
C PRO A 113 7.39 6.85 -4.76
N SER A 114 7.38 7.80 -5.70
CA SER A 114 8.00 7.63 -7.02
C SER A 114 9.49 8.00 -7.06
N ALA A 115 10.09 8.35 -5.91
CA ALA A 115 11.46 8.85 -5.81
C ALA A 115 11.76 10.08 -6.72
N LEU A 116 10.73 10.80 -7.17
CA LEU A 116 10.85 12.02 -7.97
C LEU A 116 11.11 13.23 -7.05
N TRP A 117 12.34 13.36 -6.56
CA TRP A 117 12.73 14.43 -5.65
C TRP A 117 12.35 15.86 -6.12
N PRO A 118 12.50 16.24 -7.41
CA PRO A 118 12.05 17.54 -7.90
C PRO A 118 10.54 17.77 -7.71
N ALA A 119 9.70 16.74 -7.92
CA ALA A 119 8.26 16.82 -7.68
C ALA A 119 7.95 17.04 -6.20
N THR A 120 8.70 16.38 -5.30
CA THR A 120 8.61 16.58 -3.85
C THR A 120 8.96 18.02 -3.45
N VAL A 121 10.02 18.59 -4.00
CA VAL A 121 10.44 19.98 -3.73
C VAL A 121 9.37 20.97 -4.20
N VAL A 122 8.86 20.80 -5.42
CA VAL A 122 7.79 21.65 -5.96
C VAL A 122 6.54 21.53 -5.09
N GLY A 123 6.12 20.30 -4.78
CA GLY A 123 4.96 20.03 -3.94
C GLY A 123 5.06 20.68 -2.56
N ALA A 124 6.19 20.48 -1.87
CA ALA A 124 6.47 21.10 -0.58
C ALA A 124 6.44 22.63 -0.66
N THR A 125 7.03 23.22 -1.70
CA THR A 125 7.03 24.68 -1.92
C THR A 125 5.62 25.24 -2.09
N LEU A 126 4.74 24.55 -2.83
CA LEU A 126 3.34 24.96 -2.98
C LEU A 126 2.57 24.88 -1.65
N VAL A 127 2.79 23.82 -0.86
CA VAL A 127 2.21 23.68 0.49
C VAL A 127 2.66 24.83 1.40
N VAL A 128 3.96 25.14 1.41
CA VAL A 128 4.53 26.25 2.19
C VAL A 128 3.94 27.59 1.76
N ALA A 129 3.85 27.86 0.45
CA ALA A 129 3.26 29.06 -0.08
C ALA A 129 1.79 29.22 0.32
N ALA A 130 1.01 28.12 0.28
CA ALA A 130 -0.39 28.13 0.68
C ALA A 130 -0.57 28.50 2.17
N VAL A 131 0.25 27.91 3.05
CA VAL A 131 0.15 28.15 4.50
C VAL A 131 0.76 29.49 4.92
N ALA A 132 1.83 29.94 4.26
CA ALA A 132 2.35 31.30 4.45
C ALA A 132 1.29 32.35 4.05
N TRP A 133 0.63 32.17 2.90
CA TRP A 133 -0.48 33.03 2.50
C TRP A 133 -1.62 33.00 3.53
N HIS A 134 -1.91 31.83 4.09
CA HIS A 134 -2.93 31.70 5.14
C HIS A 134 -2.57 32.47 6.41
N ALA A 135 -1.32 32.36 6.87
CA ALA A 135 -0.81 33.10 8.01
C ALA A 135 -0.93 34.62 7.79
N VAL A 136 -0.57 35.12 6.61
CA VAL A 136 -0.74 36.54 6.25
C VAL A 136 -2.20 36.96 6.31
N ALA A 137 -3.13 36.13 5.83
CA ALA A 137 -4.57 36.41 5.91
C ALA A 137 -5.08 36.49 7.35
N LEU A 138 -4.66 35.55 8.22
CA LEU A 138 -4.99 35.57 9.65
C LEU A 138 -4.39 36.77 10.37
N TRP A 139 -3.15 37.15 10.02
CA TRP A 139 -2.47 38.30 10.59
C TRP A 139 -3.16 39.62 10.22
N ARG A 140 -3.55 39.80 8.95
CA ARG A 140 -4.33 40.96 8.51
C ARG A 140 -5.63 41.07 9.29
N ARG A 141 -6.37 39.97 9.47
CA ARG A 141 -7.59 39.93 10.30
C ARG A 141 -7.30 40.34 11.75
N LEU A 142 -6.21 39.85 12.34
CA LEU A 142 -5.81 40.18 13.70
C LEU A 142 -5.43 41.65 13.88
N ARG A 143 -4.91 42.30 12.83
CA ARG A 143 -4.56 43.73 12.80
C ARG A 143 -5.80 44.63 12.69
N HIS A 144 -6.82 44.21 11.96
CA HIS A 144 -8.08 44.96 11.79
C HIS A 144 -9.12 44.70 12.90
N ALA A 145 -8.90 43.71 13.77
CA ALA A 145 -9.82 43.38 14.85
C ALA A 145 -9.74 44.36 16.03
N LEU A 146 -10.90 44.72 16.59
CA LEU A 146 -10.99 45.42 17.87
C LEU A 146 -10.42 44.57 19.01
N PRO A 147 -9.95 45.18 20.13
CA PRO A 147 -9.47 44.44 21.29
C PRO A 147 -10.53 43.43 21.78
N GLY A 148 -10.14 42.17 21.92
CA GLY A 148 -11.07 41.11 22.30
C GLY A 148 -10.35 39.92 22.95
N ARG A 149 -11.07 39.25 23.86
CA ARG A 149 -10.64 38.11 24.69
C ARG A 149 -10.10 36.87 23.95
N PHE A 150 -10.11 36.87 22.63
CA PHE A 150 -9.79 35.70 21.80
C PHE A 150 -8.70 35.95 20.76
N ARG A 151 -7.95 37.06 20.88
CA ARG A 151 -6.77 37.30 20.04
C ARG A 151 -5.69 36.24 20.25
N VAL A 152 -5.62 35.63 21.44
CA VAL A 152 -4.65 34.57 21.75
C VAL A 152 -4.83 33.33 20.87
N THR A 153 -6.07 32.90 20.61
CA THR A 153 -6.36 31.74 19.75
C THR A 153 -5.83 31.96 18.33
N VAL A 154 -6.04 33.16 17.77
CA VAL A 154 -5.54 33.49 16.43
C VAL A 154 -4.02 33.63 16.41
N ARG A 155 -3.39 34.12 17.50
CA ARG A 155 -1.93 34.10 17.64
C ARG A 155 -1.38 32.68 17.66
N SER A 156 -2.04 31.74 18.34
CA SER A 156 -1.64 30.34 18.30
C SER A 156 -1.72 29.74 16.90
N TYR A 157 -2.72 30.10 16.09
CA TYR A 157 -2.78 29.69 14.67
C TYR A 157 -1.63 30.25 13.84
N LEU A 158 -1.24 31.51 14.08
CA LEU A 158 -0.08 32.11 13.41
C LEU A 158 1.22 31.40 13.78
N VAL A 159 1.41 31.07 15.06
CA VAL A 159 2.56 30.29 15.54
C VAL A 159 2.57 28.88 14.96
N ALA A 160 1.44 28.19 14.95
CA ALA A 160 1.34 26.87 14.34
C ALA A 160 1.70 26.93 12.83
N ALA A 161 1.27 27.97 12.12
CA ALA A 161 1.56 28.15 10.70
C ALA A 161 3.06 28.34 10.38
N THR A 162 3.89 28.77 11.34
CA THR A 162 5.35 28.82 11.14
C THR A 162 6.01 27.45 11.27
N CYS A 163 5.36 26.48 11.91
CA CYS A 163 5.89 25.13 12.08
C CYS A 163 5.82 24.32 10.77
N LEU A 164 4.78 24.49 9.95
CA LEU A 164 4.62 23.72 8.72
C LEU A 164 5.76 23.96 7.70
N PRO A 165 6.23 25.20 7.44
CA PRO A 165 7.40 25.41 6.58
C PRO A 165 8.65 24.65 7.04
N VAL A 166 8.90 24.63 8.36
CA VAL A 166 10.02 23.86 8.93
C VAL A 166 9.79 22.36 8.71
N GLY A 167 8.57 21.87 8.98
CA GLY A 167 8.21 20.48 8.74
C GLY A 167 8.31 20.06 7.28
N ALA A 168 7.89 20.91 6.35
CA ALA A 168 8.00 20.67 4.91
C ALA A 168 9.47 20.59 4.48
N LEU A 169 10.32 21.49 4.95
CA LEU A 169 11.76 21.45 4.70
C LEU A 169 12.38 20.13 5.20
N LEU A 170 12.11 19.75 6.46
CA LEU A 170 12.62 18.49 7.02
C LEU A 170 12.10 17.27 6.24
N GLY A 171 10.86 17.30 5.78
CA GLY A 171 10.27 16.24 4.95
C GLY A 171 10.92 16.13 3.57
N THR A 172 11.25 17.26 2.94
CA THR A 172 11.97 17.29 1.66
C THR A 172 13.42 16.80 1.80
N LEU A 173 14.07 17.07 2.95
CA LEU A 173 15.39 16.53 3.26
C LEU A 173 15.34 15.01 3.48
N LEU A 174 14.33 14.50 4.20
CA LEU A 174 14.09 13.07 4.37
C LEU A 174 13.93 12.35 3.02
N ALA A 175 13.16 12.95 2.10
CA ALA A 175 12.94 12.41 0.77
C ALA A 175 14.19 12.34 -0.12
N ARG A 176 15.34 12.87 0.34
CA ARG A 176 16.62 12.83 -0.39
C ARG A 176 17.46 11.59 -0.04
N GLY A 177 17.05 10.80 0.96
CA GLY A 177 17.77 9.59 1.38
C GLY A 177 19.05 9.85 2.18
N PRO A 178 18.98 10.54 3.35
CA PRO A 178 20.14 10.71 4.23
C PRO A 178 20.57 9.40 4.91
N ASP A 179 21.76 9.38 5.52
CA ASP A 179 22.24 8.25 6.36
C ASP A 179 21.29 7.91 7.51
N ASP A 180 21.44 6.73 8.11
CA ASP A 180 20.48 6.18 9.09
C ASP A 180 20.31 7.03 10.34
N GLU A 181 21.40 7.59 10.87
CA GLU A 181 21.33 8.44 12.06
C GLU A 181 20.59 9.74 11.73
N MET A 182 20.99 10.40 10.63
CA MET A 182 20.36 11.63 10.17
C MET A 182 18.90 11.39 9.78
N HIS A 183 18.59 10.27 9.13
CA HIS A 183 17.24 9.85 8.80
C HIS A 183 16.39 9.75 10.06
N ALA A 184 16.84 9.00 11.07
CA ALA A 184 16.12 8.86 12.33
C ALA A 184 15.88 10.20 13.04
N ARG A 185 16.92 11.05 13.11
CA ARG A 185 16.83 12.40 13.70
C ARG A 185 15.84 13.28 12.95
N LEU A 186 15.87 13.25 11.62
CA LEU A 186 14.96 14.00 10.78
C LEU A 186 13.52 13.48 10.87
N VAL A 187 13.27 12.17 10.96
CA VAL A 187 11.93 11.60 11.15
C VAL A 187 11.32 12.08 12.47
N VAL A 188 12.09 12.04 13.56
CA VAL A 188 11.64 12.56 14.86
C VAL A 188 11.40 14.07 14.76
N ALA A 189 12.35 14.85 14.25
CA ALA A 189 12.18 16.31 14.13
C ALA A 189 10.98 16.70 13.24
N HIS A 190 10.83 16.07 12.07
CA HIS A 190 9.73 16.28 11.12
C HIS A 190 8.37 15.94 11.75
N SER A 191 8.27 14.79 12.43
CA SER A 191 7.03 14.38 13.08
C SER A 191 6.66 15.32 14.22
N LEU A 192 7.61 15.70 15.09
CA LEU A 192 7.36 16.62 16.20
C LEU A 192 6.86 17.99 15.72
N VAL A 193 7.53 18.60 14.73
CA VAL A 193 7.16 19.93 14.26
C VAL A 193 5.79 19.97 13.55
N ASN A 194 5.43 18.91 12.82
CA ASN A 194 4.14 18.83 12.13
C ASN A 194 3.00 18.39 13.07
N VAL A 195 3.21 17.33 13.85
CA VAL A 195 2.17 16.77 14.73
C VAL A 195 1.93 17.65 15.94
N LEU A 196 2.98 18.12 16.63
CA LEU A 196 2.84 18.93 17.84
C LEU A 196 2.75 20.42 17.50
N GLY A 197 3.53 20.89 16.53
CA GLY A 197 3.53 22.29 16.11
C GLY A 197 2.32 22.66 15.25
N TRP A 198 2.31 22.22 13.99
CA TRP A 198 1.26 22.60 13.04
C TRP A 198 -0.13 22.12 13.49
N LEU A 199 -0.28 20.84 13.82
CA LEU A 199 -1.57 20.26 14.20
C LEU A 199 -1.88 20.46 15.70
N GLY A 200 -0.94 20.11 16.58
CA GLY A 200 -1.14 20.13 18.04
C GLY A 200 -1.50 21.50 18.59
N ILE A 201 -0.68 22.53 18.34
CA ILE A 201 -0.96 23.91 18.78
C ILE A 201 -2.29 24.42 18.19
N THR A 202 -2.57 24.11 16.92
CA THR A 202 -3.84 24.49 16.28
C THR A 202 -5.05 23.86 16.96
N VAL A 203 -5.00 22.55 17.23
CA VAL A 203 -6.07 21.81 17.90
C VAL A 203 -6.27 22.35 19.32
N VAL A 204 -5.20 22.45 20.10
CA VAL A 204 -5.24 22.93 21.49
C VAL A 204 -5.84 24.33 21.57
N ALA A 205 -5.42 25.24 20.68
CA ALA A 205 -5.97 26.60 20.62
C ALA A 205 -7.46 26.62 20.26
N THR A 206 -7.89 25.74 19.36
CA THR A 206 -9.29 25.64 18.93
C THR A 206 -10.17 25.08 20.03
N VAL A 207 -9.72 24.02 20.70
CA VAL A 207 -10.46 23.30 21.76
C VAL A 207 -10.83 24.24 22.90
N VAL A 208 -9.99 25.22 23.27
CA VAL A 208 -10.31 26.21 24.32
C VAL A 208 -11.67 26.89 24.08
N THR A 209 -12.04 27.13 22.81
CA THR A 209 -13.31 27.76 22.44
C THR A 209 -14.37 26.76 21.95
N LEU A 210 -13.95 25.70 21.27
CA LEU A 210 -14.84 24.69 20.71
C LEU A 210 -15.40 23.76 21.79
N TRP A 211 -14.63 23.42 22.81
CA TRP A 211 -15.04 22.50 23.88
C TRP A 211 -16.26 22.99 24.68
N PRO A 212 -16.28 24.21 25.24
CA PRO A 212 -17.49 24.74 25.89
C PRO A 212 -18.68 24.83 24.94
N THR A 213 -18.42 25.10 23.65
CA THR A 213 -19.47 25.19 22.62
C THR A 213 -20.11 23.84 22.34
N MET A 214 -19.31 22.77 22.24
CA MET A 214 -19.80 21.40 22.06
C MET A 214 -20.62 20.93 23.27
N LEU A 215 -20.18 21.25 24.48
CA LEU A 215 -20.88 20.93 25.74
C LEU A 215 -22.07 21.85 26.03
N ARG A 216 -22.14 23.01 25.36
CA ARG A 216 -23.04 24.12 25.69
C ARG A 216 -22.93 24.57 27.15
N ALA A 217 -21.71 24.54 27.65
CA ALA A 217 -21.36 24.98 28.99
C ALA A 217 -20.79 26.41 28.97
N PRO A 218 -20.89 27.17 30.07
CA PRO A 218 -20.16 28.43 30.19
C PRO A 218 -18.65 28.17 30.04
N MET A 219 -17.97 29.07 29.34
CA MET A 219 -16.53 29.02 29.21
C MET A 219 -15.86 29.32 30.55
N ASP A 220 -14.75 28.65 30.83
CA ASP A 220 -13.96 28.88 32.03
C ASP A 220 -13.46 30.33 32.10
N ALA A 221 -13.57 30.97 33.26
CA ALA A 221 -13.19 32.37 33.46
C ALA A 221 -11.69 32.62 33.22
N ASP A 222 -10.86 31.61 33.46
CA ASP A 222 -9.40 31.68 33.31
C ASP A 222 -8.91 31.17 31.95
N ALA A 223 -9.81 30.70 31.07
CA ALA A 223 -9.46 30.07 29.79
C ALA A 223 -8.48 30.91 28.98
N GLU A 224 -8.71 32.23 28.91
CA GLU A 224 -7.84 33.15 28.19
C GLU A 224 -6.45 33.27 28.84
N ARG A 225 -6.39 33.43 30.17
CA ARG A 225 -5.12 33.54 30.90
C ARG A 225 -4.30 32.27 30.73
N ARG A 226 -4.93 31.10 30.89
CA ARG A 226 -4.29 29.78 30.74
C ARG A 226 -3.76 29.62 29.32
N ALA A 227 -4.56 29.90 28.30
CA ALA A 227 -4.13 29.83 26.89
C ALA A 227 -2.94 30.76 26.60
N ARG A 228 -2.93 32.01 27.10
CA ARG A 228 -1.81 32.95 26.92
C ARG A 228 -0.52 32.45 27.56
N THR A 229 -0.61 31.86 28.75
CA THR A 229 0.57 31.34 29.47
C THR A 229 1.02 29.96 28.98
N ALA A 230 0.13 29.16 28.39
CA ALA A 230 0.47 27.85 27.85
C ALA A 230 1.22 27.94 26.52
N LEU A 231 0.87 28.91 25.66
CA LEU A 231 1.47 29.02 24.31
C LEU A 231 3.01 29.15 24.32
N PRO A 232 3.65 30.03 25.13
CA PRO A 232 5.10 30.10 25.20
C PRO A 232 5.75 28.79 25.68
N VAL A 233 5.10 28.07 26.59
CA VAL A 233 5.60 26.79 27.12
C VAL A 233 5.53 25.70 26.04
N LEU A 234 4.43 25.63 25.30
CA LEU A 234 4.28 24.70 24.17
C LEU A 234 5.34 24.96 23.09
N VAL A 235 5.53 26.23 22.71
CA VAL A 235 6.52 26.61 21.69
C VAL A 235 7.95 26.35 22.17
N GLY A 236 8.26 26.71 23.41
CA GLY A 236 9.58 26.47 24.00
C GLY A 236 9.93 24.99 24.10
N GLY A 237 8.99 24.16 24.57
CA GLY A 237 9.17 22.71 24.63
C GLY A 237 9.34 22.07 23.24
N LEU A 238 8.53 22.50 22.27
CA LEU A 238 8.65 22.04 20.88
C LEU A 238 9.99 22.45 20.25
N ALA A 239 10.38 23.72 20.39
CA ALA A 239 11.64 24.23 19.84
C ALA A 239 12.84 23.50 20.46
N LEU A 240 12.83 23.28 21.77
CA LEU A 240 13.85 22.49 22.45
C LEU A 240 13.89 21.05 21.91
N ALA A 241 12.74 20.38 21.80
CA ALA A 241 12.70 19.00 21.33
C ALA A 241 13.17 18.85 19.86
N VAL A 242 12.73 19.75 18.97
CA VAL A 242 13.13 19.72 17.55
C VAL A 242 14.62 20.04 17.40
N THR A 243 15.12 21.09 18.06
CA THR A 243 16.55 21.44 18.00
C THR A 243 17.42 20.34 18.60
N ALA A 244 17.00 19.76 19.74
CA ALA A 244 17.67 18.62 20.36
C ALA A 244 17.76 17.41 19.43
N ALA A 245 16.68 17.08 18.70
CA ALA A 245 16.70 16.01 17.71
C ALA A 245 17.66 16.32 16.56
N LEU A 246 17.64 17.56 16.06
CA LEU A 246 18.52 18.01 14.97
C LEU A 246 19.99 18.06 15.36
N VAL A 247 20.34 18.25 16.64
CA VAL A 247 21.74 18.18 17.13
C VAL A 247 22.13 16.81 17.71
N GLY A 248 21.20 15.85 17.73
CA GLY A 248 21.47 14.47 18.15
C GLY A 248 21.36 14.20 19.66
N SER A 249 20.77 15.11 20.45
CA SER A 249 20.65 14.95 21.92
C SER A 249 19.33 14.33 22.36
N ARG A 250 19.30 13.00 22.53
CA ARG A 250 18.11 12.25 23.00
C ARG A 250 17.53 12.72 24.35
N PRO A 251 18.33 12.98 25.42
CA PRO A 251 17.79 13.43 26.69
C PRO A 251 17.11 14.81 26.60
N LEU A 252 17.67 15.72 25.80
CA LEU A 252 17.09 17.05 25.61
C LEU A 252 15.78 16.99 24.81
N VAL A 253 15.60 16.00 23.92
CA VAL A 253 14.30 15.73 23.29
C VAL A 253 13.27 15.38 24.35
N ALA A 254 13.58 14.42 25.24
CA ALA A 254 12.67 14.02 26.30
C ALA A 254 12.30 15.20 27.22
N VAL A 255 13.28 16.04 27.60
CA VAL A 255 13.04 17.26 28.38
C VAL A 255 12.11 18.22 27.61
N GLY A 256 12.37 18.47 26.33
CA GLY A 256 11.52 19.32 25.49
C GLY A 256 10.07 18.81 25.42
N LEU A 257 9.88 17.50 25.31
CA LEU A 257 8.55 16.88 25.30
C LEU A 257 7.85 16.95 26.67
N LEU A 258 8.58 16.83 27.78
CA LEU A 258 8.02 17.04 29.13
C LEU A 258 7.58 18.50 29.33
N VAL A 259 8.37 19.47 28.85
CA VAL A 259 7.98 20.89 28.85
C VAL A 259 6.73 21.11 27.98
N TYR A 260 6.66 20.47 26.81
CA TYR A 260 5.48 20.51 25.95
C TYR A 260 4.23 19.94 26.66
N LEU A 261 4.36 18.81 27.37
CA LEU A 261 3.30 18.22 28.18
C LEU A 261 2.82 19.15 29.30
N ALA A 262 3.72 19.88 29.96
CA ALA A 262 3.34 20.89 30.96
C ALA A 262 2.50 22.03 30.33
N GLY A 263 2.87 22.47 29.13
CA GLY A 263 2.08 23.41 28.32
C GLY A 263 0.70 22.86 27.98
N LEU A 264 0.61 21.58 27.57
CA LEU A 264 -0.64 20.90 27.27
C LEU A 264 -1.54 20.80 28.50
N ALA A 265 -1.01 20.32 29.64
CA ALA A 265 -1.76 20.20 30.90
C ALA A 265 -2.33 21.55 31.33
N ARG A 266 -1.53 22.62 31.20
CA ARG A 266 -1.97 23.98 31.51
C ARG A 266 -3.11 24.44 30.62
N SER A 267 -3.04 24.18 29.31
CA SER A 267 -4.14 24.51 28.39
C SER A 267 -5.38 23.64 28.65
N ALA A 268 -5.21 22.32 28.82
CA ALA A 268 -6.28 21.36 29.07
C ALA A 268 -7.05 21.66 30.37
N SER A 269 -6.41 22.28 31.36
CA SER A 269 -7.08 22.68 32.61
C SER A 269 -8.25 23.65 32.39
N SER A 270 -8.32 24.38 31.25
CA SER A 270 -9.50 25.22 30.92
C SER A 270 -10.72 24.41 30.49
N MET A 271 -10.58 23.11 30.24
CA MET A 271 -11.69 22.22 29.86
C MET A 271 -12.44 21.67 31.07
N ALA A 272 -11.80 21.67 32.25
CA ALA A 272 -12.34 21.07 33.47
C ALA A 272 -13.61 21.77 33.97
N GLY A 273 -13.63 23.10 33.99
CA GLY A 273 -14.81 23.89 34.38
C GLY A 273 -16.05 23.55 33.53
N PRO A 274 -15.98 23.69 32.18
CA PRO A 274 -17.06 23.31 31.28
C PRO A 274 -17.51 21.85 31.42
N ALA A 275 -16.57 20.91 31.57
CA ALA A 275 -16.88 19.49 31.71
C ALA A 275 -17.58 19.14 33.03
N ARG A 276 -17.24 19.84 34.13
CA ARG A 276 -17.96 19.72 35.41
C ARG A 276 -19.37 20.30 35.34
N ALA A 277 -19.56 21.39 34.59
CA ALA A 277 -20.86 22.01 34.43
C ALA A 277 -21.82 21.18 33.57
N ARG A 278 -21.31 20.54 32.50
CA ARG A 278 -22.08 19.63 31.64
C ARG A 278 -21.20 18.43 31.23
N PRO A 279 -21.53 17.19 31.65
CA PRO A 279 -20.73 16.01 31.32
C PRO A 279 -20.82 15.65 29.83
N THR A 280 -19.83 14.91 29.34
CA THR A 280 -19.75 14.44 27.95
C THR A 280 -20.74 13.29 27.69
N ARG A 281 -21.89 13.59 27.08
CA ARG A 281 -22.95 12.61 26.77
C ARG A 281 -23.18 12.30 25.28
N HIS A 282 -22.36 12.91 24.41
CA HIS A 282 -22.50 12.84 22.95
C HIS A 282 -21.16 12.58 22.27
N HIS A 283 -21.22 12.11 21.02
CA HIS A 283 -20.04 11.69 20.26
C HIS A 283 -18.97 12.78 20.17
N ALA A 284 -19.37 13.99 19.77
CA ALA A 284 -18.44 15.07 19.42
C ALA A 284 -17.46 15.42 20.56
N PRO A 285 -17.90 15.82 21.76
CA PRO A 285 -16.98 16.13 22.86
C PRO A 285 -16.28 14.86 23.38
N ALA A 286 -16.92 13.69 23.38
CA ALA A 286 -16.27 12.46 23.83
C ALA A 286 -15.08 12.05 22.94
N SER A 287 -15.26 12.12 21.62
CA SER A 287 -14.22 11.81 20.64
C SER A 287 -13.08 12.83 20.65
N VAL A 288 -13.37 14.13 20.81
CA VAL A 288 -12.31 15.16 20.95
C VAL A 288 -11.52 14.96 22.25
N ALA A 289 -12.17 14.61 23.36
CA ALA A 289 -11.47 14.32 24.62
C ALA A 289 -10.55 13.11 24.51
N ALA A 290 -11.06 12.00 23.95
CA ALA A 290 -10.27 10.80 23.72
C ALA A 290 -9.07 11.10 22.79
N GLY A 291 -9.27 11.89 21.73
CA GLY A 291 -8.17 12.32 20.87
C GLY A 291 -7.08 13.13 21.59
N LEU A 292 -7.46 14.01 22.52
CA LEU A 292 -6.48 14.76 23.32
C LEU A 292 -5.75 13.88 24.35
N LEU A 293 -6.39 12.84 24.87
CA LEU A 293 -5.70 11.84 25.71
C LEU A 293 -4.69 11.05 24.88
N TRP A 294 -5.02 10.67 23.65
CA TRP A 294 -4.08 10.04 22.72
C TRP A 294 -2.94 10.95 22.29
N LEU A 295 -3.17 12.27 22.19
CA LEU A 295 -2.07 13.22 21.98
C LEU A 295 -1.06 13.16 23.13
N VAL A 296 -1.54 13.13 24.38
CA VAL A 296 -0.68 12.99 25.57
C VAL A 296 0.03 11.63 25.55
N ALA A 297 -0.68 10.54 25.29
CA ALA A 297 -0.11 9.20 25.21
C ALA A 297 0.97 9.10 24.11
N GLY A 298 0.72 9.67 22.94
CA GLY A 298 1.68 9.70 21.83
C GLY A 298 2.93 10.50 22.17
N VAL A 299 2.80 11.66 22.82
CA VAL A 299 3.95 12.44 23.28
C VAL A 299 4.76 11.69 24.33
N LEU A 300 4.10 11.03 25.27
CA LEU A 300 4.76 10.16 26.26
C LEU A 300 5.46 8.96 25.61
N ALA A 301 4.83 8.34 24.62
CA ALA A 301 5.41 7.21 23.89
C ALA A 301 6.67 7.62 23.12
N VAL A 302 6.66 8.78 22.44
CA VAL A 302 7.87 9.32 21.78
C VAL A 302 8.94 9.67 22.81
N ALA A 303 8.57 10.35 23.90
CA ALA A 303 9.53 10.72 24.95
C ALA A 303 10.20 9.49 25.58
N TRP A 304 9.41 8.46 25.89
CA TRP A 304 9.90 7.17 26.40
C TRP A 304 10.85 6.54 25.39
N ARG A 305 10.37 6.32 24.15
CA ARG A 305 11.14 5.65 23.09
C ARG A 305 12.49 6.33 22.83
N VAL A 306 12.50 7.65 22.68
CA VAL A 306 13.73 8.42 22.43
C VAL A 306 14.67 8.39 23.66
N ALA A 307 14.12 8.38 24.87
CA ALA A 307 14.92 8.34 26.09
C ALA A 307 15.55 6.96 26.36
N THR A 308 14.85 5.87 26.02
CA THR A 308 15.28 4.49 26.31
C THR A 308 16.05 3.83 25.18
N ALA A 309 15.86 4.25 23.94
CA ALA A 309 16.55 3.70 22.78
C ALA A 309 18.07 3.90 22.90
N PRO A 310 18.92 2.89 22.66
CA PRO A 310 20.38 3.02 22.75
C PRO A 310 20.95 3.94 21.66
N THR A 311 20.44 3.87 20.43
CA THR A 311 20.82 4.73 19.30
C THR A 311 19.64 5.52 18.74
N TRP A 312 19.92 6.46 17.83
CA TRP A 312 18.87 7.13 17.06
C TRP A 312 18.15 6.19 16.11
N ALA A 313 18.87 5.25 15.50
CA ALA A 313 18.29 4.23 14.63
C ALA A 313 17.23 3.39 15.38
N ASP A 314 17.51 2.97 16.62
CA ASP A 314 16.56 2.24 17.47
C ASP A 314 15.38 3.10 17.92
N ALA A 315 15.61 4.40 18.14
CA ALA A 315 14.53 5.33 18.45
C ALA A 315 13.54 5.42 17.27
N ALA A 316 14.02 5.21 16.04
CA ALA A 316 13.21 5.27 14.83
C ALA A 316 12.61 3.92 14.38
N THR A 317 12.95 2.77 14.99
CA THR A 317 12.50 1.43 14.53
C THR A 317 10.97 1.27 14.48
N GLY A 318 10.22 0.68 15.39
CA GLY A 318 8.73 0.60 15.30
C GLY A 318 7.92 1.92 15.34
N TYR A 319 8.34 3.00 14.65
CA TYR A 319 7.68 4.31 14.62
C TYR A 319 6.31 4.28 13.94
N ASP A 320 5.98 3.23 13.18
CA ASP A 320 4.64 3.00 12.61
C ASP A 320 3.57 2.88 13.70
N ALA A 321 3.90 2.27 14.84
CA ALA A 321 2.99 2.20 15.98
C ALA A 321 2.72 3.59 16.59
N VAL A 322 3.76 4.44 16.65
CA VAL A 322 3.64 5.84 17.07
C VAL A 322 2.80 6.64 16.08
N ALA A 323 3.00 6.41 14.78
CA ALA A 323 2.20 7.03 13.73
C ALA A 323 0.72 6.63 13.85
N ALA A 324 0.41 5.36 14.11
CA ALA A 324 -0.95 4.90 14.36
C ALA A 324 -1.60 5.59 15.58
N VAL A 325 -0.85 5.75 16.68
CA VAL A 325 -1.32 6.49 17.87
C VAL A 325 -1.71 7.93 17.51
N PHE A 326 -0.87 8.65 16.75
CA PHE A 326 -1.19 10.02 16.38
C PHE A 326 -2.30 10.12 15.32
N VAL A 327 -2.30 9.26 14.31
CA VAL A 327 -3.28 9.31 13.21
C VAL A 327 -4.65 8.84 13.69
N ILE A 328 -4.74 7.61 14.21
CA ILE A 328 -6.00 6.99 14.63
C ILE A 328 -6.45 7.55 15.97
N GLY A 329 -5.55 7.55 16.96
CA GLY A 329 -5.86 7.98 18.32
C GLY A 329 -6.17 9.46 18.42
N PHE A 330 -5.32 10.31 17.84
CA PHE A 330 -5.44 11.77 17.96
C PHE A 330 -6.14 12.46 16.78
N MET A 331 -5.55 12.44 15.58
CA MET A 331 -5.96 13.29 14.45
C MET A 331 -7.37 12.96 13.96
N LEU A 332 -7.63 11.70 13.63
CA LEU A 332 -8.94 11.27 13.14
C LEU A 332 -10.01 11.46 14.21
N GLN A 333 -9.77 11.11 15.47
CA GLN A 333 -10.76 11.34 16.53
C GLN A 333 -11.10 12.82 16.71
N VAL A 334 -10.11 13.71 16.75
CA VAL A 334 -10.37 15.16 16.86
C VAL A 334 -11.12 15.67 15.64
N LEU A 335 -10.71 15.28 14.43
CA LEU A 335 -11.33 15.72 13.19
C LEU A 335 -12.79 15.27 13.09
N LEU A 336 -13.04 13.97 13.23
CA LEU A 336 -14.37 13.38 13.13
C LEU A 336 -15.26 13.88 14.26
N GLY A 337 -14.73 13.99 15.49
CA GLY A 337 -15.43 14.58 16.63
C GLY A 337 -15.85 16.03 16.38
N ALA A 338 -14.94 16.87 15.90
CA ALA A 338 -15.22 18.28 15.60
C ALA A 338 -16.23 18.43 14.45
N LEU A 339 -16.09 17.67 13.36
CA LEU A 339 -17.01 17.73 12.21
C LEU A 339 -18.42 17.26 12.57
N SER A 340 -18.58 16.28 13.47
CA SER A 340 -19.88 15.86 14.01
C SER A 340 -20.66 17.01 14.67
N HIS A 341 -19.97 18.02 15.18
CA HIS A 341 -20.59 19.23 15.73
C HIS A 341 -20.68 20.38 14.72
N LEU A 342 -19.60 20.64 13.99
CA LEU A 342 -19.46 21.81 13.15
C LEU A 342 -20.34 21.74 11.89
N VAL A 343 -20.43 20.58 11.24
CA VAL A 343 -21.22 20.45 10.00
C VAL A 343 -22.71 20.75 10.25
N PRO A 344 -23.40 20.13 11.23
CA PRO A 344 -24.77 20.50 11.56
C PRO A 344 -24.94 21.98 11.92
N SER A 345 -23.95 22.56 12.61
CA SER A 345 -23.99 23.96 13.07
C SER A 345 -23.84 24.97 11.93
N VAL A 346 -23.03 24.67 10.92
CA VAL A 346 -22.76 25.58 9.79
C VAL A 346 -23.88 25.57 8.75
N ILE A 347 -24.59 24.44 8.57
CA ILE A 347 -25.77 24.34 7.69
C ILE A 347 -26.84 25.36 8.08
N GLY A 348 -26.95 25.69 9.38
CA GLY A 348 -27.90 26.67 9.90
C GLY A 348 -29.35 26.18 9.89
N GLY A 349 -30.31 27.08 10.12
CA GLY A 349 -31.74 26.73 10.21
C GLY A 349 -32.29 26.58 11.63
N GLY A 350 -31.52 27.01 12.64
CA GLY A 350 -31.96 27.07 14.04
C GLY A 350 -31.74 25.78 14.84
N PRO A 351 -32.07 25.78 16.15
CA PRO A 351 -31.73 24.70 17.07
C PRO A 351 -32.34 23.33 16.72
N SER A 352 -33.52 23.30 16.11
CA SER A 352 -34.19 22.06 15.69
C SER A 352 -33.47 21.35 14.53
N VAL A 353 -32.90 22.11 13.59
CA VAL A 353 -32.14 21.57 12.46
C VAL A 353 -30.81 20.99 12.93
N VAL A 354 -30.07 21.74 13.77
CA VAL A 354 -28.80 21.28 14.34
C VAL A 354 -28.99 19.96 15.09
N ARG A 355 -30.09 19.81 15.84
CA ARG A 355 -30.43 18.55 16.52
C ARG A 355 -30.69 17.39 15.59
N ALA A 356 -31.40 17.62 14.48
CA ALA A 356 -31.69 16.55 13.53
C ALA A 356 -30.37 15.96 12.99
N GLY A 357 -29.39 16.83 12.69
CA GLY A 357 -28.04 16.40 12.34
C GLY A 357 -27.31 15.69 13.49
N MET A 358 -27.28 16.29 14.68
CA MET A 358 -26.59 15.69 15.85
C MET A 358 -27.12 14.31 16.22
N ARG A 359 -28.44 14.08 16.15
CA ARG A 359 -29.06 12.76 16.40
C ARG A 359 -28.54 11.67 15.47
N GLU A 360 -28.32 11.99 14.20
CA GLU A 360 -27.73 11.03 13.26
C GLU A 360 -26.24 10.82 13.53
N MET A 361 -25.49 11.88 13.88
CA MET A 361 -24.07 11.75 14.23
C MET A 361 -23.83 10.96 15.54
N ASP A 362 -24.78 10.99 16.47
CA ASP A 362 -24.71 10.23 17.73
C ASP A 362 -25.17 8.77 17.58
N ARG A 363 -25.49 8.31 16.37
CA ARG A 363 -25.86 6.91 16.18
C ARG A 363 -24.66 6.00 16.47
N TRP A 364 -24.90 5.02 17.35
CA TRP A 364 -23.91 4.06 17.86
C TRP A 364 -22.61 4.71 18.37
N TRP A 365 -22.71 5.91 18.95
CA TRP A 365 -21.52 6.69 19.25
C TRP A 365 -20.61 6.06 20.31
N VAL A 366 -21.19 5.41 21.34
CA VAL A 366 -20.42 4.75 22.39
C VAL A 366 -19.72 3.53 21.82
N LEU A 367 -20.42 2.73 21.01
CA LEU A 367 -19.87 1.58 20.31
C LEU A 367 -18.63 1.98 19.50
N ARG A 368 -18.78 2.98 18.63
CA ARG A 368 -17.68 3.48 17.78
C ARG A 368 -16.50 3.97 18.61
N LEU A 369 -16.76 4.73 19.69
CA LEU A 369 -15.71 5.25 20.54
C LEU A 369 -14.95 4.13 21.26
N VAL A 370 -15.67 3.13 21.80
CA VAL A 370 -15.08 1.97 22.49
C VAL A 370 -14.25 1.14 21.51
N VAL A 371 -14.78 0.85 20.32
CA VAL A 371 -14.06 0.07 19.31
C VAL A 371 -12.79 0.77 18.83
N VAL A 372 -12.84 2.07 18.54
CA VAL A 372 -11.65 2.82 18.08
C VAL A 372 -10.58 2.84 19.17
N ASN A 373 -10.93 3.16 20.42
CA ASN A 373 -9.96 3.29 21.50
C ASN A 373 -9.46 1.94 22.02
N GLY A 374 -10.37 1.01 22.29
CA GLY A 374 -10.03 -0.33 22.78
C GLY A 374 -9.31 -1.16 21.72
N GLY A 375 -9.76 -1.09 20.46
CA GLY A 375 -9.09 -1.76 19.35
C GLY A 375 -7.67 -1.22 19.12
N LEU A 376 -7.47 0.11 19.21
CA LEU A 376 -6.12 0.69 19.10
C LEU A 376 -5.22 0.23 20.25
N VAL A 377 -5.72 0.21 21.51
CA VAL A 377 -4.93 -0.32 22.64
C VAL A 377 -4.55 -1.78 22.41
N LEU A 378 -5.49 -2.63 21.97
CA LEU A 378 -5.21 -4.04 21.68
C LEU A 378 -4.18 -4.20 20.56
N CYS A 379 -4.23 -3.37 19.50
CA CYS A 379 -3.24 -3.41 18.43
C CYS A 379 -1.83 -2.99 18.88
N LEU A 380 -1.71 -2.19 19.95
CA LEU A 380 -0.43 -1.76 20.53
C LEU A 380 0.11 -2.73 21.58
N LEU A 381 -0.70 -3.69 22.03
CA LEU A 381 -0.31 -4.73 22.96
C LEU A 381 0.23 -5.96 22.19
N PRO A 382 1.03 -6.82 22.86
CA PRO A 382 1.52 -8.07 22.28
C PRO A 382 0.37 -9.10 22.18
N VAL A 383 -0.55 -8.88 21.24
CA VAL A 383 -1.65 -9.80 20.90
C VAL A 383 -1.30 -10.65 19.66
N PRO A 384 -1.91 -11.83 19.48
CA PRO A 384 -1.75 -12.65 18.27
C PRO A 384 -2.06 -11.85 16.99
N SER A 385 -1.37 -12.16 15.90
CA SER A 385 -1.49 -11.44 14.63
C SER A 385 -2.91 -11.43 14.07
N GLY A 386 -3.62 -12.56 14.07
CA GLY A 386 -5.02 -12.65 13.66
C GLY A 386 -5.94 -11.76 14.51
N ALA A 387 -5.70 -11.67 15.83
CA ALA A 387 -6.44 -10.77 16.71
C ALA A 387 -6.15 -9.29 16.38
N ARG A 388 -4.89 -8.95 16.08
CA ARG A 388 -4.48 -7.60 15.64
C ARG A 388 -5.18 -7.20 14.33
N VAL A 389 -5.22 -8.09 13.35
CA VAL A 389 -5.92 -7.88 12.06
C VAL A 389 -7.40 -7.63 12.30
N LEU A 390 -8.09 -8.51 13.04
CA LEU A 390 -9.53 -8.33 13.33
C LEU A 390 -9.80 -7.03 14.08
N CYS A 391 -8.96 -6.67 15.06
CA CYS A 391 -9.07 -5.39 15.77
C CYS A 391 -8.88 -4.19 14.82
N SER A 392 -7.89 -4.22 13.93
CA SER A 392 -7.68 -3.14 12.95
C SER A 392 -8.87 -2.98 11.99
N VAL A 393 -9.49 -4.08 11.55
CA VAL A 393 -10.69 -4.05 10.71
C VAL A 393 -11.87 -3.41 11.45
N LEU A 394 -12.09 -3.79 12.71
CA LEU A 394 -13.14 -3.19 13.54
C LEU A 394 -12.92 -1.69 13.74
N VAL A 395 -11.67 -1.27 14.01
CA VAL A 395 -11.30 0.15 14.13
C VAL A 395 -11.57 0.89 12.82
N LEU A 396 -11.16 0.33 11.68
CA LEU A 396 -11.39 0.93 10.36
C LEU A 396 -12.89 1.08 10.07
N LEU A 397 -13.70 0.04 10.32
CA LEU A 397 -15.15 0.10 10.15
C LEU A 397 -15.79 1.18 11.03
N ALA A 398 -15.34 1.31 12.29
CA ALA A 398 -15.84 2.33 13.21
C ALA A 398 -15.50 3.76 12.74
N LEU A 399 -14.32 3.96 12.16
CA LEU A 399 -13.90 5.24 11.57
C LEU A 399 -14.68 5.55 10.27
N VAL A 400 -14.75 4.59 9.35
CA VAL A 400 -15.43 4.76 8.04
C VAL A 400 -16.94 4.96 8.20
N ALA A 401 -17.56 4.41 9.25
CA ALA A 401 -18.97 4.65 9.58
C ALA A 401 -19.32 6.14 9.73
N PHE A 402 -18.35 7.02 10.00
CA PHE A 402 -18.57 8.46 9.99
C PHE A 402 -19.12 8.99 8.66
N VAL A 403 -18.65 8.47 7.53
CA VAL A 403 -19.04 8.96 6.18
C VAL A 403 -20.55 8.81 5.94
N PRO A 404 -21.16 7.61 6.03
CA PRO A 404 -22.60 7.48 5.84
C PRO A 404 -23.40 8.23 6.92
N LEU A 405 -22.92 8.29 8.17
CA LEU A 405 -23.58 9.07 9.24
C LEU A 405 -23.58 10.57 8.92
N LEU A 406 -22.50 11.11 8.37
CA LEU A 406 -22.41 12.50 7.93
C LEU A 406 -23.44 12.80 6.82
N PHE A 407 -23.56 11.94 5.82
CA PHE A 407 -24.56 12.10 4.76
C PHE A 407 -25.99 12.04 5.32
N ARG A 408 -26.26 11.12 6.26
CA ARG A 408 -27.55 11.03 6.95
C ARG A 408 -27.85 12.28 7.77
N ALA A 409 -26.86 12.82 8.49
CA ALA A 409 -26.99 14.05 9.25
C ALA A 409 -27.29 15.26 8.34
N ILE A 410 -26.60 15.38 7.20
CA ILE A 410 -26.87 16.42 6.20
C ILE A 410 -28.30 16.30 5.66
N ARG A 411 -28.74 15.08 5.29
CA ARG A 411 -30.11 14.82 4.82
C ARG A 411 -31.14 15.18 5.89
N ALA A 412 -30.90 14.81 7.15
CA ALA A 412 -31.78 15.13 8.27
C ALA A 412 -31.88 16.64 8.51
N CYS A 413 -30.75 17.37 8.43
CA CYS A 413 -30.75 18.83 8.51
C CYS A 413 -31.57 19.47 7.37
N ILE A 414 -31.40 19.01 6.13
CA ILE A 414 -32.13 19.53 4.97
C ILE A 414 -33.63 19.23 5.08
N ALA A 415 -34.00 18.01 5.47
CA ALA A 415 -35.40 17.61 5.67
C ALA A 415 -36.07 18.46 6.75
N GLN A 416 -35.40 18.67 7.89
CA GLN A 416 -35.94 19.50 8.96
C GLN A 416 -36.12 20.97 8.54
N ARG A 417 -35.20 21.51 7.73
CA ARG A 417 -35.35 22.87 7.17
C ARG A 417 -36.55 22.98 6.25
N ARG A 418 -36.79 21.97 5.39
CA ARG A 418 -37.96 21.93 4.50
C ARG A 418 -39.25 21.87 5.32
N ALA A 419 -39.32 21.01 6.34
CA ALA A 419 -40.48 20.92 7.22
C ALA A 419 -40.81 22.24 7.94
N ILE A 420 -39.79 22.99 8.39
CA ILE A 420 -40.00 24.32 9.00
C ILE A 420 -40.51 25.33 7.97
N ALA A 421 -39.96 25.32 6.75
CA ALA A 421 -40.41 26.20 5.68
C ALA A 421 -41.87 25.90 5.29
N GLU A 422 -42.25 24.62 5.20
CA GLU A 422 -43.61 24.17 4.92
C GLU A 422 -44.60 24.59 6.02
N ARG A 423 -44.25 24.43 7.30
CA ARG A 423 -45.08 24.92 8.42
C ARG A 423 -45.28 26.43 8.37
N THR A 424 -44.21 27.16 8.08
CA THR A 424 -44.26 28.62 7.94
C THR A 424 -45.16 29.02 6.76
N ALA A 425 -45.09 28.28 5.64
CA ALA A 425 -45.95 28.50 4.47
C ALA A 425 -47.42 28.18 4.74
N LYS A 426 -47.72 27.24 5.64
CA LYS A 426 -49.08 26.90 6.10
C LYS A 426 -49.65 27.87 7.15
N GLY A 427 -48.91 28.92 7.53
CA GLY A 427 -49.32 29.88 8.56
C GLY A 427 -49.28 29.32 9.99
N GLU A 428 -48.73 28.12 10.19
CA GLU A 428 -48.54 27.55 11.52
C GLU A 428 -47.38 28.27 12.23
N PRO A 429 -47.53 28.63 13.51
CA PRO A 429 -46.47 29.28 14.25
C PRO A 429 -45.23 28.37 14.32
N PRO A 430 -44.01 28.90 14.09
CA PRO A 430 -42.80 28.11 14.26
C PRO A 430 -42.71 27.62 15.72
N PRO A 431 -42.06 26.46 15.96
CA PRO A 431 -41.88 25.94 17.32
C PRO A 431 -41.24 27.03 18.19
N SER A 432 -41.83 27.27 19.37
CA SER A 432 -41.41 28.35 20.24
C SER A 432 -39.92 28.21 20.61
N PRO A 433 -39.18 29.31 20.82
CA PRO A 433 -37.78 29.23 21.23
C PRO A 433 -37.55 28.43 22.53
N SER A 434 -38.55 28.37 23.42
CA SER A 434 -38.52 27.57 24.65
C SER A 434 -38.66 26.07 24.36
N GLN A 435 -39.61 25.65 23.51
CA GLN A 435 -39.71 24.27 23.02
C GLN A 435 -38.44 23.86 22.27
N GLY A 436 -37.94 24.74 21.41
CA GLY A 436 -36.68 24.53 20.70
C GLY A 436 -35.47 24.36 21.61
N ARG A 437 -35.43 24.98 22.80
CA ARG A 437 -34.38 24.77 23.81
C ARG A 437 -34.60 23.48 24.60
N ALA A 438 -35.84 23.21 25.03
CA ALA A 438 -36.19 22.01 25.80
C ALA A 438 -35.89 20.72 25.02
N GLU A 439 -36.23 20.70 23.73
CA GLU A 439 -35.96 19.52 22.91
C GLU A 439 -34.47 19.38 22.54
N VAL A 440 -33.63 20.40 22.73
CA VAL A 440 -32.15 20.30 22.61
C VAL A 440 -31.52 19.83 23.90
N ALA A 441 -32.04 20.26 25.04
CA ALA A 441 -31.70 19.65 26.30
C ALA A 441 -32.00 18.14 26.28
N ALA A 442 -33.13 17.71 25.72
CA ALA A 442 -33.48 16.28 25.63
C ALA A 442 -32.47 15.43 24.83
N VAL A 443 -31.87 15.97 23.77
CA VAL A 443 -30.79 15.28 23.06
C VAL A 443 -29.51 15.31 23.89
N LEU A 444 -29.12 16.48 24.41
CA LEU A 444 -27.85 16.70 25.11
C LEU A 444 -27.75 16.06 26.51
N ASP A 445 -28.89 15.80 27.12
CA ASP A 445 -29.02 15.23 28.45
C ASP A 445 -29.42 13.74 28.40
N ALA A 446 -29.53 13.15 27.19
CA ALA A 446 -29.84 11.74 27.02
C ALA A 446 -28.85 10.85 27.80
N PRO A 447 -29.32 9.76 28.43
CA PRO A 447 -28.45 8.85 29.16
C PRO A 447 -27.47 8.17 28.20
N VAL A 448 -26.27 7.89 28.70
CA VAL A 448 -25.24 7.16 27.93
C VAL A 448 -25.77 5.73 27.66
N PRO A 449 -25.81 5.27 26.40
CA PRO A 449 -26.35 3.96 26.08
C PRO A 449 -25.39 2.84 26.51
N VAL A 450 -25.54 2.34 27.74
CA VAL A 450 -24.67 1.30 28.31
C VAL A 450 -24.64 0.01 27.48
N HIS A 451 -25.74 -0.33 26.80
CA HIS A 451 -25.79 -1.48 25.89
C HIS A 451 -24.77 -1.38 24.73
N GLN A 452 -24.44 -0.17 24.27
CA GLN A 452 -23.42 0.03 23.23
C GLN A 452 -22.01 -0.17 23.75
N LEU A 453 -21.76 0.15 25.04
CA LEU A 453 -20.49 -0.17 25.70
C LEU A 453 -20.29 -1.68 25.76
N GLY A 454 -21.31 -2.42 26.22
CA GLY A 454 -21.29 -3.88 26.25
C GLY A 454 -21.07 -4.49 24.86
N ALA A 455 -21.76 -4.00 23.84
CA ALA A 455 -21.59 -4.45 22.46
C ALA A 455 -20.18 -4.19 21.91
N GLY A 456 -19.58 -3.04 22.22
CA GLY A 456 -18.21 -2.71 21.79
C GLY A 456 -17.15 -3.58 22.46
N LEU A 457 -17.28 -3.79 23.77
CA LEU A 457 -16.39 -4.69 24.50
C LEU A 457 -16.54 -6.14 24.04
N ALA A 458 -17.78 -6.60 23.80
CA ALA A 458 -18.03 -7.94 23.29
C ALA A 458 -17.44 -8.14 21.88
N ALA A 459 -17.55 -7.15 20.98
CA ALA A 459 -16.96 -7.22 19.65
C ALA A 459 -15.42 -7.32 19.70
N LEU A 460 -14.77 -6.53 20.57
CA LEU A 460 -13.33 -6.59 20.78
C LEU A 460 -12.90 -7.92 21.43
N ALA A 461 -13.63 -8.39 22.44
CA ALA A 461 -13.36 -9.68 23.08
C ALA A 461 -13.50 -10.84 22.08
N LEU A 462 -14.51 -10.80 21.22
CA LEU A 462 -14.69 -11.78 20.14
C LEU A 462 -13.54 -11.71 19.13
N ALA A 463 -13.08 -10.52 18.74
CA ALA A 463 -11.93 -10.36 17.84
C ALA A 463 -10.64 -10.97 18.43
N VAL A 464 -10.41 -10.78 19.74
CA VAL A 464 -9.27 -11.38 20.43
C VAL A 464 -9.41 -12.90 20.54
N ALA A 465 -10.60 -13.40 20.89
CA ALA A 465 -10.87 -14.83 21.03
C ALA A 465 -10.85 -15.60 19.69
N ALA A 466 -11.33 -14.99 18.61
CA ALA A 466 -11.36 -15.59 17.28
C ALA A 466 -10.01 -15.50 16.54
N GLY A 467 -9.13 -14.59 16.97
CA GLY A 467 -7.83 -14.34 16.32
C GLY A 467 -6.97 -15.57 16.03
N PRO A 468 -6.82 -16.53 16.96
CA PRO A 468 -6.07 -17.76 16.71
C PRO A 468 -6.70 -18.66 15.62
N ALA A 469 -8.03 -18.71 15.55
CA ALA A 469 -8.75 -19.56 14.59
C ALA A 469 -8.78 -18.96 13.17
N THR A 470 -8.61 -17.63 13.04
CA THR A 470 -8.63 -16.93 11.76
C THR A 470 -7.24 -16.63 11.20
N ALA A 471 -6.18 -16.84 11.99
CA ALA A 471 -4.79 -16.62 11.56
C ALA A 471 -4.39 -17.38 10.27
N PRO A 472 -4.77 -18.67 10.09
CA PRO A 472 -4.45 -19.41 8.86
C PRO A 472 -5.23 -18.89 7.63
N VAL A 473 -6.46 -18.42 7.85
CA VAL A 473 -7.38 -17.96 6.80
C VAL A 473 -7.09 -16.52 6.35
N LEU A 474 -6.53 -15.70 7.25
CA LEU A 474 -6.24 -14.28 7.00
C LEU A 474 -4.76 -14.01 6.68
N GLY A 475 -3.91 -15.04 6.55
CA GLY A 475 -2.50 -14.90 6.19
C GLY A 475 -1.69 -14.10 7.21
N ALA A 476 -1.99 -14.26 8.50
CA ALA A 476 -1.32 -13.53 9.58
C ALA A 476 -0.29 -14.44 10.29
N ASP A 477 0.98 -14.05 10.30
CA ASP A 477 2.07 -14.83 10.90
C ASP A 477 1.79 -15.20 12.37
N VAL A 478 1.86 -16.48 12.69
CA VAL A 478 1.68 -16.99 14.05
C VAL A 478 2.90 -16.56 14.89
N PRO A 479 2.73 -15.99 16.10
CA PRO A 479 3.88 -15.75 16.98
C PRO A 479 4.48 -17.10 17.36
N ALA A 480 5.79 -17.24 17.16
CA ALA A 480 6.56 -18.35 17.70
C ALA A 480 6.28 -18.49 19.21
N ALA A 481 6.00 -19.71 19.66
CA ALA A 481 5.93 -20.03 21.07
C ALA A 481 7.23 -19.58 21.76
N ALA A 482 7.12 -19.07 23.00
CA ALA A 482 8.27 -18.67 23.80
C ALA A 482 9.30 -19.82 23.83
N SER A 483 10.47 -19.60 23.23
CA SER A 483 11.54 -20.58 23.21
C SER A 483 12.05 -20.80 24.64
N GLU A 484 12.19 -22.07 25.02
CA GLU A 484 12.94 -22.45 26.22
C GLU A 484 14.36 -21.88 26.11
N GLN A 485 14.85 -21.25 27.18
CA GLN A 485 16.19 -20.69 27.23
C GLN A 485 17.22 -21.82 27.14
N VAL A 486 17.91 -21.91 26.00
CA VAL A 486 19.02 -22.85 25.77
C VAL A 486 20.23 -22.43 26.63
N ALA A 487 20.87 -23.39 27.29
CA ALA A 487 22.05 -23.14 28.11
C ALA A 487 23.25 -22.69 27.25
N PRO A 488 23.99 -21.63 27.62
CA PRO A 488 25.13 -21.16 26.83
C PRO A 488 26.25 -22.20 26.77
N THR A 489 26.83 -22.42 25.58
CA THR A 489 27.99 -23.30 25.38
C THR A 489 29.29 -22.66 25.88
N GLY A 490 29.30 -21.33 26.04
CA GLY A 490 30.49 -20.54 26.36
C GLY A 490 31.38 -20.24 25.14
N VAL A 491 31.01 -20.70 23.95
CA VAL A 491 31.73 -20.45 22.69
C VAL A 491 31.15 -19.21 22.00
N THR A 492 32.03 -18.33 21.49
CA THR A 492 31.64 -17.17 20.67
C THR A 492 32.04 -17.42 19.22
N ARG A 493 31.09 -17.24 18.29
CA ARG A 493 31.25 -17.37 16.84
C ARG A 493 31.26 -15.97 16.22
N ASP A 494 32.43 -15.54 15.76
CA ASP A 494 32.57 -14.34 14.94
C ASP A 494 32.29 -14.69 13.47
N VAL A 495 31.33 -14.00 12.85
CA VAL A 495 30.87 -14.24 11.49
C VAL A 495 31.05 -12.96 10.68
N GLU A 496 31.75 -13.04 9.56
CA GLU A 496 31.88 -11.89 8.65
C GLU A 496 30.94 -12.08 7.46
N VAL A 497 30.16 -11.04 7.15
CA VAL A 497 29.14 -11.05 6.09
C VAL A 497 29.36 -9.82 5.21
N THR A 498 29.37 -10.00 3.89
CA THR A 498 29.53 -8.89 2.94
C THR A 498 28.23 -8.67 2.18
N ALA A 499 27.67 -7.47 2.26
CA ALA A 499 26.61 -6.98 1.40
C ALA A 499 27.22 -6.57 0.05
N THR A 500 26.81 -7.26 -1.01
CA THR A 500 27.37 -7.10 -2.36
C THR A 500 26.54 -6.12 -3.20
N ALA A 501 27.07 -5.73 -4.36
CA ALA A 501 26.34 -4.92 -5.33
C ALA A 501 25.17 -5.67 -6.01
N ASP A 502 25.12 -6.99 -5.88
CA ASP A 502 24.09 -7.85 -6.47
C ASP A 502 22.89 -8.07 -5.52
N MET A 503 22.76 -7.25 -4.47
CA MET A 503 21.68 -7.34 -3.47
C MET A 503 21.67 -8.69 -2.73
N THR A 504 22.84 -9.19 -2.33
CA THR A 504 22.99 -10.42 -1.54
C THR A 504 23.91 -10.23 -0.34
N PHE A 505 23.80 -11.13 0.65
CA PHE A 505 24.78 -11.30 1.72
C PHE A 505 25.70 -12.48 1.43
N GLU A 506 27.01 -12.29 1.55
CA GLU A 506 28.03 -13.32 1.35
C GLU A 506 28.90 -13.50 2.60
N PRO A 507 28.85 -14.67 3.28
CA PRO A 507 27.94 -15.79 3.02
C PRO A 507 26.48 -15.43 3.37
N SER A 508 25.52 -16.10 2.73
CA SER A 508 24.08 -15.93 3.02
C SER A 508 23.59 -16.85 4.15
N ARG A 509 24.44 -17.76 4.64
CA ARG A 509 24.14 -18.69 5.72
C ARG A 509 25.38 -19.03 6.53
N VAL A 510 25.20 -19.20 7.84
CA VAL A 510 26.21 -19.74 8.76
C VAL A 510 25.58 -20.77 9.70
N ASP A 511 26.24 -21.92 9.92
CA ASP A 511 25.79 -22.93 10.87
C ASP A 511 26.50 -22.76 12.23
N VAL A 512 25.72 -22.71 13.32
CA VAL A 512 26.15 -22.53 14.71
C VAL A 512 25.62 -23.66 15.59
N ASP A 513 26.29 -23.95 16.71
CA ASP A 513 25.78 -24.96 17.65
C ASP A 513 24.77 -24.31 18.63
N PRO A 514 23.74 -25.05 19.08
CA PRO A 514 22.75 -24.52 20.01
C PRO A 514 23.43 -24.05 21.30
N GLY A 515 23.23 -22.78 21.66
CA GLY A 515 23.85 -22.16 22.83
C GLY A 515 25.14 -21.37 22.56
N ASP A 516 25.61 -21.30 21.31
CA ASP A 516 26.72 -20.43 20.91
C ASP A 516 26.31 -18.95 20.95
N ARG A 517 27.25 -18.08 21.35
CA ARG A 517 27.10 -16.62 21.18
C ARG A 517 27.53 -16.22 19.77
N VAL A 518 26.69 -15.55 19.00
CA VAL A 518 26.99 -15.19 17.60
C VAL A 518 27.21 -13.68 17.47
N VAL A 519 28.35 -13.29 16.93
CA VAL A 519 28.69 -11.89 16.64
C VAL A 519 28.95 -11.75 15.14
N ILE A 520 28.19 -10.90 14.45
CA ILE A 520 28.24 -10.74 13.00
C ILE A 520 28.84 -9.38 12.65
N THR A 521 29.91 -9.35 11.86
CA THR A 521 30.42 -8.13 11.24
C THR A 521 29.97 -8.08 9.80
N VAL A 522 29.09 -7.14 9.49
CA VAL A 522 28.61 -6.88 8.13
C VAL A 522 29.48 -5.82 7.47
N ARG A 523 29.97 -6.05 6.25
CA ARG A 523 30.66 -5.08 5.39
C ARG A 523 29.87 -4.82 4.12
N SER A 524 30.03 -3.69 3.46
CA SER A 524 29.42 -3.45 2.16
C SER A 524 30.49 -3.16 1.11
N THR A 525 30.34 -3.79 -0.06
CA THR A 525 31.11 -3.46 -1.28
C THR A 525 30.23 -2.78 -2.33
N ASP A 526 28.99 -2.42 -1.98
CA ASP A 526 28.02 -1.81 -2.89
C ASP A 526 28.15 -0.27 -2.91
N ALA A 527 28.53 0.26 -4.07
CA ALA A 527 28.68 1.68 -4.34
C ALA A 527 27.35 2.40 -4.65
N SER A 528 26.30 1.65 -4.97
CA SER A 528 25.04 2.19 -5.52
C SER A 528 23.99 2.50 -4.46
N THR A 529 24.01 1.76 -3.36
CA THR A 529 23.04 1.86 -2.27
C THR A 529 23.70 1.48 -0.94
N ARG A 530 22.96 1.62 0.17
CA ARG A 530 23.42 1.22 1.51
C ARG A 530 22.66 0.01 2.00
N HIS A 531 23.26 -0.76 2.90
CA HIS A 531 22.73 -2.03 3.40
C HIS A 531 22.76 -2.10 4.92
N ASP A 532 21.83 -2.80 5.53
CA ASP A 532 21.92 -3.22 6.94
C ASP A 532 21.51 -4.69 7.05
N LEU A 533 21.78 -5.31 8.20
CA LEU A 533 21.33 -6.66 8.52
C LEU A 533 20.47 -6.61 9.78
N VAL A 534 19.22 -7.06 9.68
CA VAL A 534 18.21 -7.00 10.74
C VAL A 534 17.62 -8.39 10.96
N PHE A 535 17.42 -8.80 12.21
CA PHE A 535 16.75 -10.03 12.61
C PHE A 535 15.40 -9.75 13.28
N ASP A 536 14.52 -10.75 13.33
CA ASP A 536 13.11 -10.62 13.78
C ASP A 536 12.92 -10.13 15.23
N ASP A 537 13.97 -10.16 16.06
CA ASP A 537 13.95 -9.78 17.48
C ASP A 537 14.68 -8.47 17.80
N GLU A 538 14.61 -7.50 16.88
CA GLU A 538 15.15 -6.13 16.99
C GLU A 538 16.70 -6.00 16.96
N HIS A 539 17.43 -7.09 16.77
CA HIS A 539 18.87 -7.06 16.51
C HIS A 539 19.17 -6.50 15.11
N ARG A 540 19.94 -5.42 15.02
CA ARG A 540 20.29 -4.79 13.73
C ARG A 540 21.72 -4.24 13.68
N SER A 541 22.35 -4.36 12.51
CA SER A 541 23.56 -3.60 12.19
C SER A 541 23.22 -2.14 11.90
N GLU A 542 24.24 -1.28 11.93
CA GLU A 542 24.17 0.03 11.30
C GLU A 542 24.07 -0.13 9.78
N ARG A 543 23.57 0.92 9.12
CA ARG A 543 23.46 0.95 7.66
C ARG A 543 24.75 1.43 7.02
N ILE A 544 25.39 0.53 6.32
CA ILE A 544 26.74 0.66 5.78
C ILE A 544 26.70 0.91 4.26
N GLY A 545 27.53 1.84 3.79
CA GLY A 545 27.83 2.04 2.37
C GLY A 545 29.14 1.36 1.95
N GLU A 546 29.54 1.53 0.69
CA GLU A 546 30.80 0.99 0.15
C GLU A 546 32.00 1.23 1.08
N GLY A 547 32.68 0.16 1.47
CA GLY A 547 33.87 0.18 2.31
C GLY A 547 33.61 0.36 3.81
N GLU A 548 32.36 0.58 4.23
CA GLU A 548 31.97 0.66 5.64
C GLU A 548 31.63 -0.74 6.20
N SER A 549 31.77 -0.91 7.52
CA SER A 549 31.42 -2.14 8.22
C SER A 549 30.78 -1.87 9.58
N SER A 550 29.85 -2.72 10.00
CA SER A 550 29.15 -2.65 11.28
C SER A 550 29.10 -4.02 11.93
N THR A 551 29.32 -4.08 13.25
CA THR A 551 29.21 -5.33 14.03
C THR A 551 27.90 -5.37 14.81
N LEU A 552 27.20 -6.50 14.73
CA LEU A 552 25.98 -6.83 15.45
C LEU A 552 26.23 -8.07 16.32
N ASP A 553 25.93 -8.00 17.61
CA ASP A 553 25.95 -9.15 18.52
C ASP A 553 24.54 -9.72 18.67
N LEU A 554 24.32 -10.95 18.20
CA LEU A 554 23.04 -11.67 18.31
C LEU A 554 22.85 -12.37 19.66
N GLY A 555 23.86 -12.37 20.52
CA GLY A 555 23.82 -13.10 21.78
C GLY A 555 23.79 -14.62 21.59
N VAL A 556 23.29 -15.32 22.60
CA VAL A 556 23.21 -16.79 22.62
C VAL A 556 22.05 -17.27 21.75
N VAL A 557 22.37 -18.03 20.70
CA VAL A 557 21.38 -18.51 19.72
C VAL A 557 20.98 -19.95 20.06
N GLY A 558 19.70 -20.14 20.39
CA GLY A 558 19.12 -21.45 20.74
C GLY A 558 18.32 -22.12 19.63
N SER A 559 17.90 -21.35 18.63
CA SER A 559 17.11 -21.80 17.47
C SER A 559 17.57 -21.07 16.21
N THR A 560 17.29 -21.63 15.03
CA THR A 560 17.61 -20.99 13.75
C THR A 560 16.99 -19.60 13.65
N ARG A 561 17.75 -18.62 13.14
CA ARG A 561 17.34 -17.23 13.00
C ARG A 561 17.53 -16.73 11.57
N GLU A 562 16.58 -15.96 11.09
CA GLU A 562 16.64 -15.28 9.80
C GLU A 562 16.88 -13.79 9.99
N GLY A 563 17.81 -13.27 9.20
CA GLY A 563 18.12 -11.86 9.06
C GLY A 563 17.91 -11.39 7.63
N PHE A 564 17.71 -10.09 7.44
CA PHE A 564 17.51 -9.49 6.13
C PHE A 564 17.93 -8.02 6.09
N CYS A 565 18.10 -7.47 4.89
CA CYS A 565 18.28 -6.03 4.70
C CYS A 565 16.95 -5.30 4.74
N SER A 566 16.82 -4.32 5.63
CA SER A 566 15.59 -3.57 5.87
C SER A 566 15.36 -2.43 4.88
N VAL A 567 16.33 -2.16 4.01
CA VAL A 567 16.16 -1.21 2.92
C VAL A 567 15.05 -1.70 2.00
N THR A 568 14.11 -0.80 1.68
CA THR A 568 12.87 -1.14 0.98
C THR A 568 13.18 -1.81 -0.36
N GLY A 569 12.70 -3.04 -0.54
CA GLY A 569 12.91 -3.84 -1.74
C GLY A 569 14.08 -4.82 -1.65
N HIS A 570 15.10 -4.57 -0.82
CA HIS A 570 16.33 -5.37 -0.79
C HIS A 570 16.10 -6.80 -0.27
N ARG A 571 15.27 -6.99 0.77
CA ARG A 571 14.84 -8.33 1.22
C ARG A 571 14.17 -9.14 0.10
N LEU A 572 13.35 -8.48 -0.72
CA LEU A 572 12.65 -9.13 -1.84
C LEU A 572 13.61 -9.48 -2.98
N MET A 573 14.74 -8.77 -3.09
CA MET A 573 15.80 -8.99 -4.07
C MET A 573 16.85 -10.04 -3.61
N GLY A 574 16.67 -10.66 -2.44
CA GLY A 574 17.54 -11.74 -1.97
C GLY A 574 18.54 -11.36 -0.87
N MET A 575 18.45 -10.15 -0.30
CA MET A 575 19.25 -9.77 0.87
C MET A 575 18.71 -10.41 2.16
N THR A 576 18.80 -11.73 2.25
CA THR A 576 18.49 -12.54 3.42
C THR A 576 19.74 -13.27 3.90
N PHE A 577 19.81 -13.51 5.20
CA PHE A 577 20.94 -14.14 5.86
C PHE A 577 20.43 -15.09 6.95
N THR A 578 20.90 -16.34 6.98
CA THR A 578 20.43 -17.33 7.95
C THR A 578 21.52 -17.74 8.93
N VAL A 579 21.24 -17.64 10.23
CA VAL A 579 22.03 -18.24 11.31
C VAL A 579 21.35 -19.54 11.72
N ALA A 580 21.84 -20.66 11.23
CA ALA A 580 21.21 -21.96 11.43
C ALA A 580 21.80 -22.71 12.63
N VAL A 581 20.94 -23.25 13.48
CA VAL A 581 21.36 -24.03 14.65
C VAL A 581 21.42 -25.52 14.31
N ARG A 582 22.58 -26.14 14.53
CA ARG A 582 22.81 -27.56 14.24
C ARG A 582 21.96 -28.45 15.15
N GLY A 583 21.25 -29.41 14.55
CA GLY A 583 20.43 -30.39 15.27
C GLY A 583 18.97 -29.97 15.53
N GLU A 584 18.57 -28.77 15.12
CA GLU A 584 17.15 -28.38 15.08
C GLU A 584 16.54 -28.87 13.73
N PRO A 585 15.41 -29.60 13.72
CA PRO A 585 14.67 -29.79 12.48
C PRO A 585 14.17 -28.43 12.00
N ALA A 586 14.28 -28.15 10.69
CA ALA A 586 13.69 -26.95 10.10
C ALA A 586 12.22 -26.86 10.54
N GLY A 587 11.87 -25.83 11.31
CA GLY A 587 10.56 -25.69 11.94
C GLY A 587 9.43 -25.86 10.93
N GLY A 588 8.75 -27.01 11.00
CA GLY A 588 7.64 -27.33 10.14
C GLY A 588 6.44 -26.43 10.42
N THR A 589 5.96 -25.75 9.40
CA THR A 589 4.61 -25.20 9.31
C THR A 589 3.60 -26.30 9.61
N GLN A 590 2.77 -26.11 10.64
CA GLN A 590 1.64 -26.98 10.98
C GLN A 590 0.58 -26.94 9.86
N GLY A 591 0.63 -27.93 8.96
CA GLY A 591 -0.53 -28.42 8.23
C GLY A 591 -1.29 -29.39 9.11
N SER A 592 -2.58 -29.10 9.35
CA SER A 592 -3.49 -29.99 10.05
C SER A 592 -3.93 -31.12 9.11
N ASP A 593 -3.41 -32.32 9.29
CA ASP A 593 -4.04 -33.53 8.75
C ASP A 593 -4.81 -34.25 9.85
N GLY A 594 -6.11 -34.40 9.60
CA GLY A 594 -6.99 -35.25 10.38
C GLY A 594 -6.60 -36.72 10.23
N GLY A 595 -6.66 -37.46 11.34
CA GLY A 595 -6.64 -38.92 11.29
C GLY A 595 -7.81 -39.46 10.46
N GLY A 596 -7.76 -40.66 9.90
CA GLY A 596 -6.77 -41.71 9.92
C GLY A 596 -7.46 -42.98 9.43
N HIS A 597 -6.78 -43.79 8.62
CA HIS A 597 -7.16 -45.19 8.36
C HIS A 597 -5.90 -46.05 8.18
N THR A 598 -5.56 -46.74 9.28
CA THR A 598 -5.11 -48.13 9.43
C THR A 598 -4.41 -48.88 8.27
N GLY A 599 -3.24 -49.47 8.56
CA GLY A 599 -2.94 -50.86 8.19
C GLY A 599 -1.50 -51.23 7.77
N HIS A 600 -0.78 -51.86 8.70
CA HIS A 600 0.24 -52.94 8.55
C HIS A 600 1.70 -52.68 8.09
N ASP A 601 2.59 -52.73 9.09
CA ASP A 601 3.67 -53.71 9.35
C ASP A 601 4.81 -54.03 8.33
N ASP A 602 6.01 -54.00 8.93
CA ASP A 602 7.22 -54.81 8.72
C ASP A 602 8.29 -54.45 7.66
N ALA A 603 9.34 -53.80 8.21
CA ALA A 603 10.74 -54.26 8.27
C ALA A 603 11.70 -54.16 7.06
N ALA A 604 12.92 -53.71 7.44
CA ALA A 604 14.25 -53.98 6.88
C ALA A 604 14.85 -53.00 5.84
N GLY A 605 15.55 -51.99 6.39
CA GLY A 605 16.96 -51.68 6.12
C GLY A 605 17.46 -51.53 4.69
N ALA A 606 17.71 -50.27 4.28
CA ALA A 606 18.91 -49.89 3.52
C ALA A 606 19.10 -48.37 3.62
N ALA A 607 20.37 -47.94 3.67
CA ALA A 607 20.83 -46.59 3.92
C ALA A 607 20.34 -45.55 2.88
N ALA A 608 19.98 -44.36 3.35
CA ALA A 608 19.69 -43.19 2.50
C ALA A 608 20.82 -42.15 2.60
N PRO A 609 21.34 -41.61 1.48
CA PRO A 609 22.21 -40.44 1.47
C PRO A 609 21.42 -39.15 1.72
N GLY A 610 22.10 -38.15 2.28
CA GLY A 610 21.52 -36.97 2.91
C GLY A 610 20.67 -36.08 2.01
N THR A 611 19.54 -35.65 2.57
CA THR A 611 18.63 -34.68 1.97
C THR A 611 18.97 -33.27 2.43
N ALA A 612 19.21 -32.42 1.43
CA ALA A 612 19.35 -30.99 1.53
C ALA A 612 18.10 -30.34 2.13
N GLY A 613 18.29 -29.38 3.02
CA GLY A 613 17.23 -28.51 3.51
C GLY A 613 17.71 -27.06 3.57
N SER A 614 16.83 -26.13 3.20
CA SER A 614 16.68 -24.82 3.85
C SER A 614 15.52 -24.04 3.22
N GLY A 615 14.63 -23.52 4.07
CA GLY A 615 13.51 -22.68 3.67
C GLY A 615 13.93 -21.24 3.38
N GLY A 616 14.23 -20.94 2.12
CA GLY A 616 13.89 -19.64 1.55
C GLY A 616 12.41 -19.63 1.16
N SER A 617 11.92 -18.52 0.60
CA SER A 617 10.86 -18.63 -0.42
C SER A 617 11.21 -19.84 -1.28
N PRO A 618 10.32 -20.83 -1.52
CA PRO A 618 10.71 -22.08 -2.18
C PRO A 618 11.32 -21.87 -3.59
N PHE A 619 11.33 -20.62 -4.08
CA PHE A 619 11.85 -20.18 -5.37
C PHE A 619 12.57 -18.83 -5.32
N ALA A 620 13.38 -18.56 -4.29
CA ALA A 620 14.53 -17.69 -4.51
C ALA A 620 15.50 -18.49 -5.39
N LEU A 621 15.56 -18.16 -6.68
CA LEU A 621 16.63 -18.70 -7.52
C LEU A 621 17.95 -18.36 -6.85
N ASP A 622 18.79 -19.37 -6.66
CA ASP A 622 20.12 -19.16 -6.11
C ASP A 622 20.86 -18.19 -7.05
N PRO A 623 21.17 -16.96 -6.61
CA PRO A 623 21.80 -15.95 -7.46
C PRO A 623 23.21 -16.37 -7.88
N THR A 624 23.80 -17.36 -7.21
CA THR A 624 25.10 -17.94 -7.54
C THR A 624 25.00 -19.13 -8.49
N ALA A 625 23.79 -19.69 -8.69
CA ALA A 625 23.58 -20.81 -9.58
C ALA A 625 23.87 -20.41 -11.04
N ARG A 626 24.48 -21.35 -11.75
CA ARG A 626 24.83 -21.20 -13.17
C ARG A 626 24.12 -22.28 -13.96
N TRP A 627 23.87 -21.98 -15.22
CA TRP A 627 23.44 -22.98 -16.20
C TRP A 627 24.45 -24.12 -16.28
N SER A 628 23.96 -25.33 -16.49
CA SER A 628 24.82 -26.49 -16.73
C SER A 628 25.68 -26.33 -18.00
N ASP A 629 26.84 -26.99 -17.99
CA ASP A 629 27.70 -27.05 -19.17
C ASP A 629 26.94 -27.72 -20.33
N GLY A 630 26.71 -26.97 -21.41
CA GLY A 630 25.93 -27.42 -22.57
C GLY A 630 24.47 -26.95 -22.60
N PHE A 631 24.04 -26.08 -21.67
CA PHE A 631 22.76 -25.39 -21.81
C PHE A 631 22.70 -24.57 -23.11
N GLU A 632 21.61 -24.73 -23.85
CA GLU A 632 21.29 -23.94 -25.05
C GLU A 632 19.91 -23.31 -24.86
N ALA A 633 19.84 -21.98 -25.03
CA ALA A 633 18.57 -21.28 -24.99
C ALA A 633 17.72 -21.66 -26.22
N ALA A 634 16.41 -21.70 -26.03
CA ALA A 634 15.47 -21.99 -27.10
C ALA A 634 15.62 -20.97 -28.24
N ASP A 635 15.73 -21.47 -29.48
CA ASP A 635 15.77 -20.60 -30.66
C ASP A 635 14.46 -19.81 -30.77
N ALA A 636 14.57 -18.49 -30.65
CA ALA A 636 13.44 -17.59 -30.76
C ALA A 636 13.14 -17.20 -32.20
N VAL A 637 13.99 -17.51 -33.19
CA VAL A 637 13.78 -17.08 -34.57
C VAL A 637 12.49 -17.69 -35.12
N LEU A 638 11.64 -16.85 -35.73
CA LEU A 638 10.45 -17.32 -36.41
C LEU A 638 10.87 -18.29 -37.53
N PRO A 639 10.38 -19.55 -37.54
CA PRO A 639 10.72 -20.49 -38.59
C PRO A 639 10.37 -19.93 -39.98
N PRO A 640 11.19 -20.20 -41.01
CA PRO A 640 10.91 -19.70 -42.35
C PRO A 640 9.59 -20.26 -42.86
N LEU A 641 8.86 -19.44 -43.59
CA LEU A 641 7.63 -19.84 -44.24
C LEU A 641 7.96 -20.37 -45.63
N ASP A 642 7.70 -21.66 -45.86
CA ASP A 642 7.89 -22.29 -47.16
C ASP A 642 6.71 -21.99 -48.11
N ASP A 643 6.83 -22.48 -49.35
CA ASP A 643 5.78 -22.34 -50.36
C ASP A 643 4.65 -23.38 -50.18
N ASP A 644 4.81 -24.34 -49.26
CA ASP A 644 3.83 -25.41 -49.05
C ASP A 644 2.55 -24.85 -48.44
N ARG A 645 1.41 -25.36 -48.93
CA ARG A 645 0.07 -24.99 -48.44
C ARG A 645 -0.53 -26.05 -47.51
N VAL A 646 0.20 -27.13 -47.27
CA VAL A 646 -0.24 -28.25 -46.42
C VAL A 646 0.87 -28.64 -45.46
N HIS A 647 0.75 -28.15 -44.23
CA HIS A 647 1.71 -28.34 -43.15
C HIS A 647 1.40 -29.63 -42.40
N ARG A 648 2.36 -30.57 -42.33
CA ARG A 648 2.21 -31.84 -41.60
C ARG A 648 3.18 -31.88 -40.44
N VAL A 649 2.65 -32.01 -39.22
CA VAL A 649 3.46 -32.03 -38.00
C VAL A 649 3.02 -33.19 -37.12
N THR A 650 3.99 -33.92 -36.58
CA THR A 650 3.76 -34.92 -35.54
C THR A 650 4.18 -34.34 -34.21
N LEU A 651 3.26 -34.29 -33.25
CA LEU A 651 3.50 -33.88 -31.88
C LEU A 651 3.47 -35.11 -30.99
N THR A 652 4.60 -35.47 -30.43
CA THR A 652 4.73 -36.58 -29.48
C THR A 652 4.67 -36.04 -28.07
N VAL A 653 3.70 -36.50 -27.28
CA VAL A 653 3.61 -36.13 -25.88
C VAL A 653 4.65 -36.92 -25.09
N ARG A 654 5.50 -36.20 -24.35
CA ARG A 654 6.53 -36.79 -23.48
C ARG A 654 6.56 -36.10 -22.12
N GLU A 655 6.96 -36.86 -21.11
CA GLU A 655 7.37 -36.34 -19.81
C GLU A 655 8.91 -36.37 -19.81
N THR A 656 9.55 -35.21 -19.75
CA THR A 656 11.01 -35.06 -19.87
C THR A 656 11.56 -34.20 -18.76
N THR A 657 12.79 -34.49 -18.31
CA THR A 657 13.47 -33.62 -17.34
C THR A 657 14.27 -32.55 -18.08
N ALA A 658 14.12 -31.29 -17.68
CA ALA A 658 14.81 -30.15 -18.26
C ALA A 658 15.41 -29.24 -17.19
N GLU A 659 16.51 -28.55 -17.50
CA GLU A 659 16.96 -27.40 -16.73
C GLU A 659 16.10 -26.19 -17.12
N VAL A 660 15.32 -25.66 -16.17
CA VAL A 660 14.29 -24.63 -16.43
C VAL A 660 14.65 -23.26 -15.86
N ALA A 661 15.71 -23.19 -15.06
CA ALA A 661 16.39 -22.00 -14.57
C ALA A 661 17.81 -22.43 -14.13
N PRO A 662 18.76 -21.50 -13.90
CA PRO A 662 20.10 -21.85 -13.45
C PRO A 662 20.08 -22.78 -12.23
N GLY A 663 20.62 -23.99 -12.37
CA GLY A 663 20.67 -24.98 -11.30
C GLY A 663 19.33 -25.63 -10.91
N VAL A 664 18.24 -25.37 -11.65
CA VAL A 664 16.91 -25.92 -11.36
C VAL A 664 16.50 -26.91 -12.44
N ARG A 665 16.44 -28.19 -12.08
CA ARG A 665 15.87 -29.24 -12.93
C ARG A 665 14.42 -29.51 -12.58
N ALA A 666 13.58 -29.68 -13.60
CA ALA A 666 12.16 -29.96 -13.43
C ALA A 666 11.63 -30.94 -14.48
N THR A 667 10.59 -31.69 -14.11
CA THR A 667 9.80 -32.50 -15.04
C THR A 667 8.88 -31.59 -15.85
N ARG A 668 8.91 -31.74 -17.17
CA ARG A 668 8.12 -31.00 -18.15
C ARG A 668 7.28 -31.96 -18.98
N TRP A 669 6.07 -31.54 -19.32
CA TRP A 669 5.19 -32.26 -20.23
C TRP A 669 5.19 -31.51 -21.55
N THR A 670 5.61 -32.16 -22.63
CA THR A 670 6.01 -31.47 -23.86
C THR A 670 5.26 -31.99 -25.08
N PHE A 671 5.01 -31.11 -26.03
CA PHE A 671 4.72 -31.49 -27.41
C PHE A 671 6.04 -31.54 -28.20
N ASP A 672 6.67 -32.71 -28.22
CA ASP A 672 7.96 -32.95 -28.87
C ASP A 672 7.77 -33.23 -30.37
N ASP A 673 8.56 -32.56 -31.21
CA ASP A 673 8.63 -32.76 -32.66
C ASP A 673 9.94 -33.43 -33.11
N GLY A 674 10.75 -33.92 -32.17
CA GLY A 674 12.06 -34.51 -32.40
C GLY A 674 13.21 -33.50 -32.36
N SER A 675 12.93 -32.23 -32.07
CA SER A 675 13.95 -31.19 -31.87
C SER A 675 14.66 -31.27 -30.52
N GLY A 676 14.11 -32.03 -29.56
CA GLY A 676 14.62 -32.10 -28.19
C GLY A 676 14.26 -30.89 -27.32
N ARG A 677 13.43 -29.96 -27.81
CA ARG A 677 12.94 -28.82 -27.03
C ARG A 677 12.05 -29.28 -25.88
N THR A 678 12.21 -28.63 -24.72
CA THR A 678 11.49 -28.98 -23.49
C THR A 678 10.37 -28.00 -23.14
N GLY A 679 9.94 -27.19 -24.12
CA GLY A 679 8.85 -26.21 -24.02
C GLY A 679 9.27 -24.84 -24.55
N PRO A 680 8.35 -24.07 -25.18
CA PRO A 680 7.05 -24.48 -25.73
C PRO A 680 7.21 -25.53 -26.85
N GLY A 681 6.10 -26.10 -27.32
CA GLY A 681 6.08 -26.93 -28.52
C GLY A 681 6.47 -26.14 -29.80
N PRO A 682 6.66 -26.81 -30.95
CA PRO A 682 7.03 -26.16 -32.21
C PRO A 682 6.12 -24.99 -32.59
N VAL A 683 6.72 -23.92 -33.10
CA VAL A 683 5.96 -22.85 -33.77
C VAL A 683 5.41 -23.39 -35.09
N LEU A 684 4.08 -23.41 -35.22
CA LEU A 684 3.40 -23.76 -36.46
C LEU A 684 3.22 -22.48 -37.29
N HIS A 685 3.94 -22.33 -38.39
CA HIS A 685 3.93 -21.12 -39.20
C HIS A 685 3.20 -21.34 -40.53
N GLY A 686 2.28 -20.45 -40.90
CA GLY A 686 1.53 -20.54 -42.16
C GLY A 686 0.88 -19.22 -42.58
N ARG A 687 0.04 -19.31 -43.61
CA ARG A 687 -0.76 -18.20 -44.16
C ARG A 687 -2.26 -18.51 -44.06
N VAL A 688 -3.08 -17.46 -44.20
CA VAL A 688 -4.53 -17.64 -44.35
C VAL A 688 -4.81 -18.54 -45.57
N GLY A 689 -5.58 -19.60 -45.36
CA GLY A 689 -5.90 -20.63 -46.36
C GLY A 689 -5.07 -21.90 -46.25
N ASP A 690 -3.96 -21.90 -45.51
CA ASP A 690 -3.13 -23.09 -45.35
C ASP A 690 -3.83 -24.18 -44.54
N ARG A 691 -3.54 -25.44 -44.87
CA ARG A 691 -4.09 -26.60 -44.17
C ARG A 691 -3.05 -27.25 -43.27
N PHE A 692 -3.36 -27.38 -41.99
CA PHE A 692 -2.52 -28.04 -41.00
C PHE A 692 -3.07 -29.44 -40.71
N VAL A 693 -2.20 -30.44 -40.74
CA VAL A 693 -2.48 -31.84 -40.39
C VAL A 693 -1.55 -32.22 -39.26
N ILE A 694 -2.08 -32.18 -38.04
CA ILE A 694 -1.34 -32.45 -36.81
C ILE A 694 -1.63 -33.88 -36.36
N THR A 695 -0.58 -34.68 -36.19
CA THR A 695 -0.67 -36.02 -35.62
C THR A 695 -0.16 -35.98 -34.19
N LEU A 696 -1.07 -36.05 -33.22
CA LEU A 696 -0.74 -36.21 -31.81
C LEU A 696 -0.47 -37.69 -31.52
N VAL A 697 0.67 -38.00 -30.91
CA VAL A 697 1.01 -39.33 -30.40
C VAL A 697 1.23 -39.20 -28.90
N ASN A 698 0.48 -39.95 -28.09
CA ASN A 698 0.67 -39.91 -26.65
C ASN A 698 1.68 -40.98 -26.20
N ASP A 699 2.93 -40.57 -25.95
CA ASP A 699 3.99 -41.43 -25.42
C ASP A 699 4.28 -41.11 -23.93
N GLY A 700 3.33 -40.43 -23.26
CA GLY A 700 3.37 -40.09 -21.84
C GLY A 700 2.75 -41.17 -20.94
N SER A 701 2.70 -40.92 -19.63
CA SER A 701 2.16 -41.88 -18.66
C SER A 701 0.66 -41.69 -18.38
N MET A 702 0.08 -40.58 -18.84
CA MET A 702 -1.31 -40.18 -18.58
C MET A 702 -2.06 -39.76 -19.85
N GLY A 703 -3.35 -39.47 -19.71
CA GLY A 703 -4.15 -38.97 -20.82
C GLY A 703 -3.72 -37.56 -21.25
N HIS A 704 -3.66 -37.33 -22.57
CA HIS A 704 -3.34 -36.02 -23.14
C HIS A 704 -4.18 -35.73 -24.38
N SER A 705 -4.27 -34.45 -24.76
CA SER A 705 -4.98 -34.00 -25.96
C SER A 705 -4.25 -32.81 -26.60
N VAL A 706 -4.85 -32.27 -27.66
CA VAL A 706 -4.43 -30.99 -28.26
C VAL A 706 -5.66 -30.20 -28.70
N ASP A 707 -5.67 -28.92 -28.36
CA ASP A 707 -6.59 -27.88 -28.81
C ASP A 707 -5.78 -26.83 -29.58
N LEU A 708 -6.20 -26.48 -30.79
CA LEU A 708 -5.54 -25.52 -31.66
C LEU A 708 -6.49 -24.36 -31.94
N HIS A 709 -6.21 -23.18 -31.36
CA HIS A 709 -7.11 -22.02 -31.46
C HIS A 709 -7.18 -21.42 -32.86
N ALA A 710 -6.19 -21.70 -33.71
CA ALA A 710 -6.22 -21.35 -35.13
C ALA A 710 -7.25 -22.18 -35.94
N GLY A 711 -7.78 -23.28 -35.37
CA GLY A 711 -8.72 -24.17 -36.01
C GLY A 711 -10.16 -24.02 -35.51
N GLU A 712 -11.11 -23.79 -36.41
CA GLU A 712 -12.53 -23.68 -36.10
C GLU A 712 -13.23 -25.04 -36.26
N LEU A 713 -13.07 -25.93 -35.26
CA LEU A 713 -13.65 -27.29 -35.25
C LEU A 713 -14.45 -27.56 -33.97
N ALA A 714 -15.46 -28.42 -34.06
CA ALA A 714 -16.13 -28.94 -32.86
C ALA A 714 -15.18 -29.84 -32.05
N PRO A 715 -15.11 -29.71 -30.71
CA PRO A 715 -14.06 -30.32 -29.90
C PRO A 715 -14.19 -31.84 -29.74
N ASP A 716 -15.41 -32.38 -29.77
CA ASP A 716 -15.75 -33.75 -29.33
C ASP A 716 -14.87 -34.86 -29.91
N ARG A 717 -14.39 -34.68 -31.15
CA ARG A 717 -13.53 -35.63 -31.84
C ARG A 717 -12.07 -35.19 -31.86
N PRO A 718 -11.70 -34.05 -32.48
CA PRO A 718 -10.31 -33.68 -32.70
C PRO A 718 -9.58 -33.23 -31.43
N MET A 719 -10.29 -32.86 -30.35
CA MET A 719 -9.68 -32.36 -29.11
C MET A 719 -9.88 -33.30 -27.91
N ARG A 720 -10.41 -34.51 -28.13
CA ARG A 720 -10.62 -35.48 -27.04
C ARG A 720 -9.28 -35.94 -26.45
N THR A 721 -9.31 -36.31 -25.17
CA THR A 721 -8.17 -36.98 -24.51
C THR A 721 -7.93 -38.36 -25.13
N ILE A 722 -6.67 -38.66 -25.44
CA ILE A 722 -6.19 -39.96 -25.88
C ILE A 722 -5.34 -40.61 -24.79
N ALA A 723 -5.47 -41.92 -24.63
CA ALA A 723 -4.71 -42.68 -23.64
C ALA A 723 -3.23 -42.83 -24.05
N PRO A 724 -2.33 -43.18 -23.13
CA PRO A 724 -0.96 -43.59 -23.47
C PRO A 724 -0.93 -44.66 -24.58
N GLY A 725 -0.02 -44.49 -25.54
CA GLY A 725 0.14 -45.34 -26.73
C GLY A 725 -0.83 -45.05 -27.89
N GLU A 726 -1.84 -44.21 -27.68
CA GLU A 726 -2.79 -43.84 -28.73
C GLU A 726 -2.28 -42.69 -29.60
N ARG A 727 -2.97 -42.48 -30.73
CA ARG A 727 -2.72 -41.35 -31.64
C ARG A 727 -4.02 -40.72 -32.13
N LEU A 728 -3.95 -39.44 -32.48
CA LEU A 728 -5.05 -38.65 -33.02
C LEU A 728 -4.56 -37.71 -34.11
N THR A 729 -5.26 -37.68 -35.24
CA THR A 729 -5.07 -36.65 -36.27
C THR A 729 -6.06 -35.50 -36.08
N TYR A 730 -5.55 -34.29 -35.88
CA TYR A 730 -6.28 -33.03 -35.92
C TYR A 730 -6.00 -32.35 -37.27
N THR A 731 -7.03 -31.94 -38.01
CA THR A 731 -6.85 -31.27 -39.30
C THR A 731 -7.73 -30.03 -39.40
N PHE A 732 -7.13 -28.88 -39.65
CA PHE A 732 -7.84 -27.62 -39.84
C PHE A 732 -7.25 -26.79 -40.98
N THR A 733 -8.04 -25.85 -41.48
CA THR A 733 -7.59 -24.79 -42.38
C THR A 733 -7.56 -23.48 -41.62
N ALA A 734 -6.45 -22.75 -41.67
CA ALA A 734 -6.32 -21.45 -41.02
C ALA A 734 -7.14 -20.41 -41.80
N THR A 735 -8.27 -19.96 -41.27
CA THR A 735 -9.15 -18.99 -41.96
C THR A 735 -8.92 -17.55 -41.53
N ARG A 736 -8.08 -17.32 -40.50
CA ARG A 736 -7.81 -16.01 -39.92
C ARG A 736 -6.32 -15.86 -39.59
N ALA A 737 -5.76 -14.68 -39.87
CA ALA A 737 -4.42 -14.31 -39.44
C ALA A 737 -4.40 -14.10 -37.91
N GLY A 738 -3.28 -14.41 -37.26
CA GLY A 738 -3.21 -14.49 -35.80
C GLY A 738 -1.90 -15.05 -35.27
N MET A 739 -1.64 -14.70 -34.02
CA MET A 739 -0.69 -15.40 -33.15
C MET A 739 -1.54 -16.21 -32.17
N TRP A 740 -1.76 -17.48 -32.49
CA TRP A 740 -2.67 -18.35 -31.75
C TRP A 740 -1.89 -19.26 -30.81
N MET A 741 -2.51 -19.69 -29.72
CA MET A 741 -1.98 -20.81 -28.95
C MET A 741 -2.50 -22.14 -29.48
N TYR A 742 -1.74 -23.20 -29.22
CA TYR A 742 -2.29 -24.53 -29.07
C TYR A 742 -1.84 -25.12 -27.74
N HIS A 743 -2.65 -25.99 -27.15
CA HIS A 743 -2.36 -26.55 -25.82
C HIS A 743 -3.05 -27.89 -25.56
N CYS A 744 -2.67 -28.59 -24.50
CA CYS A 744 -3.42 -29.75 -24.03
C CYS A 744 -4.73 -29.31 -23.34
N SER A 745 -5.83 -29.98 -23.66
CA SER A 745 -7.18 -29.73 -23.11
C SER A 745 -7.66 -30.82 -22.15
N THR A 746 -6.80 -31.79 -21.81
CA THR A 746 -7.07 -32.77 -20.75
C THR A 746 -7.11 -32.07 -19.39
N MET A 747 -8.07 -32.47 -18.54
CA MET A 747 -8.25 -31.90 -17.21
C MET A 747 -7.27 -32.48 -16.18
N PRO A 748 -6.77 -31.67 -15.23
CA PRO A 748 -6.94 -30.21 -15.11
C PRO A 748 -6.06 -29.42 -16.09
N MET A 749 -6.67 -28.62 -16.97
CA MET A 749 -5.95 -27.94 -18.05
C MET A 749 -4.84 -27.00 -17.56
N SER A 750 -5.04 -26.30 -16.43
CA SER A 750 -4.03 -25.41 -15.85
C SER A 750 -2.73 -26.15 -15.53
N THR A 751 -2.82 -27.37 -15.00
CA THR A 751 -1.67 -28.22 -14.73
C THR A 751 -0.96 -28.63 -16.02
N HIS A 752 -1.70 -29.08 -17.04
CA HIS A 752 -1.09 -29.49 -18.31
C HIS A 752 -0.40 -28.33 -19.04
N ILE A 753 -1.03 -27.16 -19.09
CA ILE A 753 -0.46 -25.96 -19.72
C ILE A 753 0.78 -25.50 -18.94
N GLY A 754 0.68 -25.40 -17.62
CA GLY A 754 1.78 -24.99 -16.73
C GLY A 754 2.94 -25.98 -16.67
N ALA A 755 2.69 -27.26 -16.99
CA ALA A 755 3.74 -28.27 -17.15
C ALA A 755 4.54 -28.11 -18.45
N GLY A 756 4.05 -27.31 -19.41
CA GLY A 756 4.70 -27.04 -20.69
C GLY A 756 3.94 -27.48 -21.93
N MET A 757 2.72 -28.02 -21.81
CA MET A 757 1.94 -28.48 -22.97
C MET A 757 1.21 -27.33 -23.66
N HIS A 758 1.99 -26.41 -24.22
CA HIS A 758 1.51 -25.30 -25.04
C HIS A 758 2.52 -24.98 -26.16
N GLY A 759 2.05 -24.34 -27.21
CA GLY A 759 2.88 -23.81 -28.29
C GLY A 759 2.15 -22.73 -29.09
N ALA A 760 2.80 -22.24 -30.13
CA ALA A 760 2.32 -21.11 -30.93
C ALA A 760 1.97 -21.52 -32.37
N VAL A 761 0.94 -20.89 -32.91
CA VAL A 761 0.61 -20.91 -34.35
C VAL A 761 0.67 -19.48 -34.87
N VAL A 762 1.59 -19.20 -35.78
CA VAL A 762 1.72 -17.91 -36.46
C VAL A 762 1.05 -18.03 -37.82
N ILE A 763 -0.01 -17.25 -38.05
CA ILE A 763 -0.66 -17.10 -39.36
C ILE A 763 -0.49 -15.65 -39.80
N GLU A 764 0.38 -15.42 -40.78
CA GLU A 764 0.68 -14.06 -41.27
C GLU A 764 -0.55 -13.43 -41.94
N PRO A 765 -0.85 -12.13 -41.69
CA PRO A 765 -1.80 -11.38 -42.50
C PRO A 765 -1.24 -11.13 -43.91
N GLU A 766 -2.12 -11.00 -44.90
CA GLU A 766 -1.72 -10.88 -46.31
C GLU A 766 -0.89 -9.62 -46.62
N ASP A 767 -1.09 -8.53 -45.87
CA ASP A 767 -0.41 -7.25 -46.07
C ASP A 767 0.78 -7.01 -45.11
N LEU A 768 1.31 -8.09 -44.51
CA LEU A 768 2.40 -8.01 -43.56
C LEU A 768 3.68 -7.50 -44.22
N THR A 769 4.17 -6.33 -43.79
CA THR A 769 5.41 -5.76 -44.34
C THR A 769 6.62 -6.60 -43.92
N GLU A 770 7.61 -6.77 -44.80
CA GLU A 770 8.86 -7.44 -44.45
C GLU A 770 9.66 -6.67 -43.38
N VAL A 771 10.41 -7.41 -42.59
CA VAL A 771 11.33 -6.91 -41.55
C VAL A 771 12.67 -7.63 -41.68
N ASP A 772 13.73 -7.04 -41.15
CA ASP A 772 15.07 -7.64 -41.24
C ASP A 772 15.20 -8.91 -40.37
N ARG A 773 14.42 -8.99 -39.28
CA ARG A 773 14.49 -10.08 -38.30
C ARG A 773 13.14 -10.31 -37.61
N SER A 774 12.77 -11.58 -37.40
CA SER A 774 11.54 -11.97 -36.72
C SER A 774 11.81 -12.96 -35.60
N TYR A 775 11.29 -12.66 -34.41
CA TYR A 775 11.35 -13.50 -33.23
C TYR A 775 9.96 -13.94 -32.77
N VAL A 776 9.88 -15.06 -32.05
CA VAL A 776 8.70 -15.59 -31.38
C VAL A 776 9.03 -15.78 -29.90
N LEU A 777 8.29 -15.10 -29.03
CA LEU A 777 8.40 -15.21 -27.58
C LEU A 777 7.06 -15.64 -27.00
N VAL A 778 7.06 -16.80 -26.34
CA VAL A 778 5.90 -17.37 -25.65
C VAL A 778 6.09 -17.18 -24.16
N ALA A 779 5.26 -16.33 -23.56
CA ALA A 779 5.23 -16.11 -22.13
C ALA A 779 4.37 -17.19 -21.45
N SER A 780 4.93 -17.88 -20.46
CA SER A 780 4.21 -18.85 -19.65
C SER A 780 4.80 -18.99 -18.25
N GLU A 781 3.92 -19.31 -17.31
CA GLU A 781 4.29 -19.63 -15.94
C GLU A 781 4.50 -21.13 -15.69
N MET A 782 5.33 -21.44 -14.69
CA MET A 782 5.58 -22.81 -14.24
C MET A 782 5.29 -22.96 -12.75
N HIS A 783 4.75 -24.12 -12.40
CA HIS A 783 4.35 -24.46 -11.03
C HIS A 783 5.12 -25.71 -10.62
N LEU A 784 6.19 -25.52 -9.85
CA LEU A 784 7.13 -26.57 -9.50
C LEU A 784 6.94 -27.01 -8.05
N GLY A 785 7.01 -28.31 -7.81
CA GLY A 785 6.97 -28.90 -6.47
C GLY A 785 8.32 -28.89 -5.76
N ALA A 786 8.36 -29.56 -4.61
CA ALA A 786 9.60 -29.87 -3.92
C ALA A 786 10.45 -30.84 -4.77
N PRO A 787 11.78 -30.68 -4.79
CA PRO A 787 12.66 -31.60 -5.53
C PRO A 787 12.57 -33.02 -4.97
N ASP A 788 12.64 -34.01 -5.86
CA ASP A 788 12.75 -35.42 -5.51
C ASP A 788 14.17 -35.81 -5.07
N ALA A 789 14.40 -37.11 -4.85
CA ALA A 789 15.69 -37.63 -4.42
C ALA A 789 16.83 -37.37 -5.43
N ASP A 790 16.51 -37.19 -6.71
CA ASP A 790 17.44 -36.89 -7.79
C ASP A 790 17.58 -35.37 -8.03
N GLY A 791 16.94 -34.54 -7.20
CA GLY A 791 16.95 -33.09 -7.30
C GLY A 791 16.03 -32.54 -8.40
N VAL A 792 15.17 -33.38 -8.99
CA VAL A 792 14.23 -32.98 -10.05
C VAL A 792 12.92 -32.53 -9.42
N ARG A 793 12.44 -31.35 -9.82
CA ARG A 793 11.17 -30.82 -9.32
C ARG A 793 10.00 -31.31 -10.17
N PRO A 794 8.98 -31.97 -9.58
CA PRO A 794 7.78 -32.36 -10.30
C PRO A 794 6.88 -31.15 -10.58
N VAL A 795 5.86 -31.34 -11.41
CA VAL A 795 4.79 -30.35 -11.60
C VAL A 795 3.89 -30.31 -10.36
N ASP A 796 3.63 -29.12 -9.83
CA ASP A 796 2.72 -28.90 -8.70
C ASP A 796 1.33 -28.48 -9.21
N ALA A 797 0.40 -29.43 -9.20
CA ALA A 797 -0.97 -29.22 -9.65
C ALA A 797 -1.77 -28.28 -8.73
N GLU A 798 -1.49 -28.25 -7.43
CA GLU A 798 -2.18 -27.38 -6.48
C GLU A 798 -1.70 -25.93 -6.63
N ALA A 799 -0.40 -25.73 -6.83
CA ALA A 799 0.14 -24.40 -7.17
C ALA A 799 -0.41 -23.90 -8.50
N ALA A 800 -0.56 -24.78 -9.51
CA ALA A 800 -1.18 -24.44 -10.79
C ALA A 800 -2.66 -24.08 -10.66
N ALA A 801 -3.41 -24.75 -9.77
CA ALA A 801 -4.81 -24.42 -9.50
C ALA A 801 -4.98 -23.10 -8.71
N GLY A 802 -3.97 -22.73 -7.90
CA GLY A 802 -3.97 -21.54 -7.06
C GLY A 802 -3.27 -20.31 -7.64
N ASP A 803 -2.80 -20.34 -8.89
CA ASP A 803 -1.98 -19.26 -9.52
C ASP A 803 -0.78 -18.85 -8.64
N ARG A 804 0.00 -19.86 -8.21
CA ARG A 804 1.22 -19.68 -7.41
C ARG A 804 2.47 -20.10 -8.21
N PRO A 805 2.84 -19.39 -9.28
CA PRO A 805 3.94 -19.79 -10.13
C PRO A 805 5.29 -19.64 -9.43
N SER A 806 6.11 -20.66 -9.64
CA SER A 806 7.51 -20.73 -9.23
C SER A 806 8.40 -19.92 -10.16
N LEU A 807 8.16 -20.02 -11.48
CA LEU A 807 8.95 -19.36 -12.52
C LEU A 807 8.03 -18.73 -13.56
N MET A 808 8.55 -17.71 -14.22
CA MET A 808 7.97 -17.11 -15.43
C MET A 808 9.02 -17.18 -16.52
N THR A 809 8.62 -17.46 -17.75
CA THR A 809 9.58 -17.65 -18.84
C THR A 809 9.13 -16.99 -20.11
N PHE A 810 10.10 -16.59 -20.94
CA PHE A 810 9.92 -16.52 -22.37
C PHE A 810 10.53 -17.77 -22.96
N ASN A 811 9.76 -18.56 -23.71
CA ASN A 811 10.18 -19.80 -24.37
C ASN A 811 10.68 -20.92 -23.44
N GLY A 812 10.04 -21.09 -22.28
CA GLY A 812 10.11 -22.35 -21.54
C GLY A 812 11.33 -22.55 -20.61
N ALA A 813 12.19 -21.55 -20.45
CA ALA A 813 13.22 -21.50 -19.41
C ALA A 813 13.41 -20.05 -18.90
N ALA A 814 13.49 -19.89 -17.57
CA ALA A 814 13.64 -18.60 -16.90
C ALA A 814 15.05 -18.04 -17.10
N PHE A 815 15.19 -16.76 -17.45
CA PHE A 815 16.48 -16.08 -17.68
C PHE A 815 17.36 -16.65 -18.82
N GLN A 816 16.82 -17.51 -19.69
CA GLN A 816 17.63 -18.11 -20.76
C GLN A 816 18.21 -17.08 -21.73
N TYR A 817 17.46 -16.00 -22.00
CA TYR A 817 17.87 -14.92 -22.89
C TYR A 817 18.72 -13.85 -22.20
N ASP A 818 18.96 -13.97 -20.89
CA ASP A 818 20.03 -13.25 -20.20
C ASP A 818 21.38 -13.94 -20.41
N ALA A 819 21.37 -15.27 -20.33
CA ALA A 819 22.55 -16.10 -20.56
C ALA A 819 22.95 -16.15 -22.05
N GLN A 820 21.97 -16.25 -22.95
CA GLN A 820 22.18 -16.26 -24.40
C GLN A 820 21.29 -15.19 -25.07
N PRO A 821 21.75 -13.93 -25.12
CA PRO A 821 20.99 -12.82 -25.69
C PRO A 821 20.58 -13.00 -27.15
N LEU A 822 19.45 -12.40 -27.53
CA LEU A 822 18.94 -12.40 -28.89
C LEU A 822 19.72 -11.40 -29.77
N PRO A 823 20.38 -11.84 -30.85
CA PRO A 823 21.18 -10.93 -31.67
C PRO A 823 20.34 -9.94 -32.49
N ALA A 824 20.80 -8.71 -32.64
CA ALA A 824 20.25 -7.74 -33.61
C ALA A 824 21.36 -6.78 -34.08
N ARG A 825 21.05 -5.94 -35.06
CA ARG A 825 21.99 -4.89 -35.53
C ARG A 825 21.37 -3.51 -35.56
N VAL A 826 22.21 -2.50 -35.43
CA VAL A 826 21.82 -1.10 -35.58
C VAL A 826 21.15 -0.89 -36.94
N GLY A 827 19.95 -0.34 -36.91
CA GLY A 827 19.13 -0.09 -38.09
C GLY A 827 18.39 -1.32 -38.64
N GLU A 828 18.51 -2.52 -38.04
CA GLU A 828 17.58 -3.62 -38.34
C GLU A 828 16.20 -3.30 -37.75
N ARG A 829 15.16 -3.61 -38.52
CA ARG A 829 13.79 -3.69 -38.05
C ARG A 829 13.54 -5.09 -37.53
N VAL A 830 13.16 -5.17 -36.26
CA VAL A 830 12.91 -6.43 -35.56
C VAL A 830 11.42 -6.54 -35.27
N ARG A 831 10.78 -7.61 -35.74
CA ARG A 831 9.44 -8.03 -35.34
C ARG A 831 9.53 -9.08 -34.24
N ILE A 832 8.69 -8.95 -33.23
CA ILE A 832 8.63 -9.89 -32.11
C ILE A 832 7.17 -10.33 -31.99
N TRP A 833 6.89 -11.55 -32.44
CA TRP A 833 5.62 -12.25 -32.21
C TRP A 833 5.56 -12.69 -30.75
N LEU A 834 4.45 -12.39 -30.09
CA LEU A 834 4.27 -12.56 -28.66
C LEU A 834 3.00 -13.34 -28.40
N LEU A 835 3.09 -14.35 -27.53
CA LEU A 835 1.95 -15.11 -27.06
C LEU A 835 1.99 -15.20 -25.53
N ALA A 836 0.90 -14.82 -24.87
CA ALA A 836 0.69 -15.11 -23.46
C ALA A 836 0.00 -16.47 -23.34
N ALA A 837 0.78 -17.56 -23.31
CA ALA A 837 0.21 -18.91 -23.23
C ALA A 837 -0.45 -19.20 -21.86
N GLY A 838 -0.01 -18.52 -20.80
CA GLY A 838 -0.57 -18.70 -19.45
C GLY A 838 -0.08 -19.99 -18.77
N PRO A 839 -0.92 -20.64 -17.94
CA PRO A 839 -2.38 -20.70 -18.03
C PRO A 839 -3.21 -19.52 -17.48
N SER A 840 -2.66 -18.64 -16.66
CA SER A 840 -3.38 -17.68 -15.82
C SER A 840 -2.79 -16.27 -15.81
N ARG A 841 -1.46 -16.12 -15.97
CA ARG A 841 -0.78 -14.82 -15.91
C ARG A 841 -0.84 -14.06 -17.25
N PRO A 842 -1.14 -12.74 -17.23
CA PRO A 842 -0.92 -11.88 -18.39
C PRO A 842 0.57 -11.55 -18.56
N THR A 843 0.96 -11.02 -19.72
CA THR A 843 2.28 -10.39 -19.92
C THR A 843 2.13 -8.97 -20.44
N SER A 844 3.06 -8.10 -20.07
CA SER A 844 3.16 -6.74 -20.62
C SER A 844 4.51 -6.56 -21.27
N PHE A 845 4.69 -7.02 -22.49
CA PHE A 845 6.00 -7.07 -23.13
C PHE A 845 6.56 -5.66 -23.38
N HIS A 846 7.76 -5.40 -22.89
CA HIS A 846 8.46 -4.11 -23.00
C HIS A 846 9.93 -4.33 -23.39
N VAL A 847 10.48 -3.47 -24.25
CA VAL A 847 11.91 -3.41 -24.56
C VAL A 847 12.50 -2.14 -23.96
N VAL A 848 13.35 -2.30 -22.95
CA VAL A 848 14.02 -1.20 -22.24
C VAL A 848 14.97 -0.48 -23.20
N GLY A 849 14.84 0.84 -23.26
CA GLY A 849 15.62 1.69 -24.19
C GLY A 849 15.11 1.68 -25.64
N GLY A 850 14.09 0.89 -25.96
CA GLY A 850 13.40 0.87 -27.25
C GLY A 850 12.02 1.54 -27.20
N GLN A 851 11.50 1.90 -28.37
CA GLN A 851 10.09 2.24 -28.56
C GLN A 851 9.51 1.38 -29.68
N LEU A 852 8.27 0.95 -29.51
CA LEU A 852 7.56 0.15 -30.49
C LEU A 852 6.89 1.10 -31.49
N ASP A 853 7.19 0.95 -32.78
CA ASP A 853 6.61 1.76 -33.85
C ASP A 853 5.48 1.04 -34.60
N THR A 854 5.31 -0.27 -34.36
CA THR A 854 4.16 -1.07 -34.79
C THR A 854 3.71 -1.96 -33.63
N THR A 855 2.40 -2.05 -33.39
CA THR A 855 1.79 -3.01 -32.47
C THR A 855 0.55 -3.62 -33.09
N TRP A 856 0.44 -4.94 -33.02
CA TRP A 856 -0.65 -5.72 -33.60
C TRP A 856 -1.15 -6.72 -32.56
N LEU A 857 -2.47 -6.75 -32.34
CA LEU A 857 -3.12 -7.51 -31.28
C LEU A 857 -4.35 -8.23 -31.84
N GLU A 858 -4.44 -9.54 -31.67
CA GLU A 858 -5.65 -10.34 -31.92
C GLU A 858 -6.30 -10.09 -33.30
N GLY A 859 -5.52 -9.94 -34.36
CA GLY A 859 -6.04 -9.72 -35.71
C GLY A 859 -5.95 -8.28 -36.22
N ALA A 860 -5.61 -7.29 -35.38
CA ALA A 860 -5.69 -5.88 -35.73
C ALA A 860 -4.45 -5.05 -35.31
N SER A 861 -4.01 -4.16 -36.20
CA SER A 861 -3.01 -3.13 -35.87
C SER A 861 -3.61 -2.12 -34.89
N THR A 862 -2.95 -1.95 -33.75
CA THR A 862 -3.25 -0.89 -32.77
C THR A 862 -2.33 0.32 -32.94
N LEU A 863 -1.15 0.09 -33.52
CA LEU A 863 -0.22 1.11 -34.00
C LEU A 863 0.40 0.59 -35.29
N ASP A 864 0.38 1.39 -36.35
CA ASP A 864 1.01 1.07 -37.63
C ASP A 864 1.89 2.22 -38.09
N ARG A 865 3.20 1.99 -38.19
CA ARG A 865 4.17 2.97 -38.68
C ARG A 865 3.85 3.57 -40.06
N ARG A 866 3.02 2.89 -40.88
CA ARG A 866 2.55 3.40 -42.18
C ARG A 866 1.60 4.60 -42.00
N ASP A 867 0.84 4.61 -40.91
CA ASP A 867 -0.25 5.56 -40.66
C ASP A 867 -0.04 6.46 -39.43
N ALA A 868 0.82 6.06 -38.49
CA ALA A 868 0.87 6.61 -37.13
C ALA A 868 1.59 7.96 -36.96
N GLY A 869 2.05 8.61 -38.04
CA GLY A 869 2.81 9.87 -37.92
C GLY A 869 4.04 9.71 -37.02
N ALA A 870 4.07 10.40 -35.87
CA ALA A 870 5.14 10.31 -34.85
C ALA A 870 4.72 9.54 -33.57
N GLY A 871 3.67 8.71 -33.65
CA GLY A 871 3.20 7.90 -32.53
C GLY A 871 4.12 6.71 -32.22
N GLY A 872 4.13 6.28 -30.96
CA GLY A 872 4.91 5.14 -30.48
C GLY A 872 4.22 4.46 -29.29
N ALA A 873 4.49 3.17 -29.10
CA ALA A 873 4.02 2.39 -27.96
C ALA A 873 5.20 1.93 -27.09
N GLN A 874 4.97 1.86 -25.78
CA GLN A 874 5.99 1.42 -24.82
C GLN A 874 5.93 -0.09 -24.54
N ALA A 875 4.74 -0.69 -24.61
CA ALA A 875 4.53 -2.09 -24.28
C ALA A 875 3.32 -2.66 -25.01
N LEU A 876 3.29 -3.99 -25.20
CA LEU A 876 2.12 -4.74 -25.64
C LEU A 876 1.60 -5.59 -24.47
N GLY A 877 0.40 -5.27 -23.98
CA GLY A 877 -0.29 -6.05 -22.97
C GLY A 877 -1.08 -7.21 -23.60
N LEU A 878 -0.87 -8.42 -23.09
CA LEU A 878 -1.55 -9.64 -23.51
C LEU A 878 -2.14 -10.33 -22.28
N LEU A 879 -3.44 -10.62 -22.30
CA LEU A 879 -4.09 -11.53 -21.36
C LEU A 879 -3.79 -12.99 -21.72
N PRO A 880 -4.00 -13.97 -20.82
CA PRO A 880 -3.85 -15.38 -21.16
C PRO A 880 -4.62 -15.74 -22.43
N ALA A 881 -4.01 -16.58 -23.27
CA ALA A 881 -4.45 -16.96 -24.60
C ALA A 881 -4.41 -15.87 -25.69
N GLN A 882 -3.98 -14.64 -25.39
CA GLN A 882 -3.83 -13.59 -26.40
C GLN A 882 -2.46 -13.59 -27.04
N GLY A 883 -2.42 -13.26 -28.32
CA GLY A 883 -1.20 -13.09 -29.09
C GLY A 883 -1.21 -11.87 -29.99
N GLY A 884 0.00 -11.50 -30.40
CA GLY A 884 0.20 -10.38 -31.31
C GLY A 884 1.64 -10.27 -31.80
N PHE A 885 2.00 -9.11 -32.32
CA PHE A 885 3.40 -8.77 -32.54
C PHE A 885 3.67 -7.30 -32.30
N VAL A 886 4.93 -6.99 -32.03
CA VAL A 886 5.46 -5.63 -31.97
C VAL A 886 6.62 -5.48 -32.93
N GLU A 887 6.89 -4.25 -33.36
CA GLU A 887 8.10 -3.96 -34.13
C GLU A 887 8.85 -2.77 -33.54
N THR A 888 10.16 -2.83 -33.68
CA THR A 888 11.05 -1.73 -33.31
C THR A 888 12.28 -1.69 -34.22
N ARG A 889 13.00 -0.57 -34.17
CA ARG A 889 14.29 -0.38 -34.81
C ARG A 889 15.29 0.12 -33.77
N PHE A 890 16.38 -0.60 -33.59
CA PHE A 890 17.46 -0.18 -32.70
C PHE A 890 18.35 0.87 -33.37
N VAL A 891 18.57 1.99 -32.68
CA VAL A 891 19.30 3.15 -33.21
C VAL A 891 20.75 3.22 -32.77
N GLN A 892 21.12 2.48 -31.72
CA GLN A 892 22.48 2.42 -31.16
C GLN A 892 22.83 0.97 -30.85
N ALA A 893 24.13 0.65 -30.89
CA ALA A 893 24.63 -0.63 -30.43
C ALA A 893 24.58 -0.68 -28.89
N GLY A 894 24.34 -1.86 -28.34
CA GLY A 894 24.22 -2.07 -26.91
C GLY A 894 23.33 -3.26 -26.55
N ARG A 895 23.14 -3.46 -25.25
CA ARG A 895 22.27 -4.49 -24.70
C ARG A 895 20.93 -3.85 -24.34
N TYR A 896 19.85 -4.33 -24.97
CA TYR A 896 18.49 -3.84 -24.75
C TYR A 896 17.67 -4.91 -24.03
N PRO A 897 17.49 -4.80 -22.70
CA PRO A 897 16.66 -5.74 -21.96
C PRO A 897 15.21 -5.76 -22.49
N PHE A 898 14.59 -6.92 -22.50
CA PHE A 898 13.15 -7.07 -22.72
C PHE A 898 12.53 -7.87 -21.57
N VAL A 899 11.32 -7.47 -21.19
CA VAL A 899 10.67 -7.95 -19.95
C VAL A 899 9.17 -8.11 -20.13
N SER A 900 8.56 -8.93 -19.29
CA SER A 900 7.18 -8.65 -18.87
C SER A 900 7.21 -7.49 -17.89
N HIS A 901 6.52 -6.39 -18.18
CA HIS A 901 6.38 -5.23 -17.29
C HIS A 901 5.45 -5.51 -16.09
N VAL A 902 4.91 -6.73 -15.99
CA VAL A 902 4.52 -7.31 -14.70
C VAL A 902 5.82 -7.68 -13.98
N MET A 903 6.38 -6.75 -13.19
CA MET A 903 7.77 -6.88 -12.73
C MET A 903 8.05 -8.10 -11.87
N ALA A 904 7.08 -8.57 -11.09
CA ALA A 904 7.18 -9.82 -10.37
C ALA A 904 7.33 -11.05 -11.29
N ASP A 905 6.98 -10.94 -12.57
CA ASP A 905 7.20 -11.99 -13.56
C ASP A 905 8.57 -11.86 -14.24
N ALA A 906 9.06 -10.64 -14.48
CA ALA A 906 10.44 -10.42 -14.89
C ALA A 906 11.43 -10.95 -13.84
N GLU A 907 11.19 -10.66 -12.57
CA GLU A 907 11.97 -11.15 -11.41
C GLU A 907 11.89 -12.67 -11.25
N ARG A 908 10.87 -13.33 -11.82
CA ARG A 908 10.74 -14.80 -11.86
C ARG A 908 11.30 -15.43 -13.14
N GLY A 909 11.85 -14.63 -14.07
CA GLY A 909 12.55 -15.12 -15.25
C GLY A 909 11.98 -14.73 -16.61
N ALA A 910 10.87 -13.99 -16.68
CA ALA A 910 10.37 -13.41 -17.93
C ALA A 910 11.18 -12.16 -18.31
N HIS A 911 12.47 -12.36 -18.50
CA HIS A 911 13.48 -11.36 -18.82
C HIS A 911 14.44 -11.92 -19.88
N GLY A 912 15.01 -11.03 -20.68
CA GLY A 912 16.04 -11.36 -21.66
C GLY A 912 16.68 -10.11 -22.23
N VAL A 913 17.65 -10.28 -23.12
CA VAL A 913 18.39 -9.16 -23.71
C VAL A 913 18.45 -9.29 -25.23
N PHE A 914 18.24 -8.18 -25.95
CA PHE A 914 18.71 -8.04 -27.32
C PHE A 914 20.15 -7.53 -27.33
N GLU A 915 21.06 -8.28 -27.93
CA GLU A 915 22.45 -7.90 -28.15
C GLU A 915 22.56 -7.20 -29.52
N VAL A 916 22.56 -5.86 -29.51
CA VAL A 916 22.57 -5.05 -30.73
C VAL A 916 24.00 -4.67 -31.07
N THR A 917 24.48 -5.11 -32.23
CA THR A 917 25.82 -4.80 -32.76
C THR A 917 25.79 -3.77 -33.88
N ASP A 918 26.90 -3.09 -34.13
CA ASP A 918 27.03 -2.16 -35.27
C ASP A 918 26.85 -2.88 -36.62
N ARG A 919 26.34 -2.15 -37.61
CA ARG A 919 26.31 -2.63 -39.00
C ARG A 919 27.76 -2.67 -39.52
N ARG A 920 28.25 -3.86 -39.86
CA ARG A 920 29.49 -4.02 -40.63
C ARG A 920 29.32 -3.61 -42.07
#